data_AF-A0A315W433-F1
#
_entry.id   AF-A0A315W433-F1
#
_cell.length_a   1.000
_cell.length_b   1.000
_cell.length_c   1.000
_cell.angle_alpha   90.00
_cell.angle_beta   90.00
_cell.angle_gamma   90.00
#
_symmetry.space_group_name_H-M   'P 1'
#
loop_
_entity.id
_entity.type
_entity.pdbx_description
1 polymer ?
#
loop_
_entity_poly.entity_id
_entity_poly.type
_entity_poly.pdbx_seq_one_letter_code
_entity_poly.pdbx_strand_id
1 'polypeptide(L)'
;MSPQKRAEVSHKDPSAAGRRGAMKTKKCFHLALLVMLVCDVPPTPSTFSSSSFRDFVVSSPQDADGASSKRHGFRFHFQPQTQEISRSGEIFHATLQILKNAAKQKYNRNFTASELLSRKNLELLAELSQCPTGTDPAVCEGSHHDKYRSISGACNNRQNPDWGAANTALVRWLPAEYEDGEEEPRGWDPQRLHHGSQLPTPRRVSREVVRTSCKGADTAYSQLLVDWGQYIDHDVTLTPQSLSGAASWVQQDCRSSCENLHPCFPVQTQDSLCMPFHRSTPACCSRAGSGILRALQRQQLNAISSFIDASLVYGHTPQLQSDLRDLCGRNGKLAVNGRFRDRQGRPYLPFVAETPSACGQGVECFRAGDGRVNEALPLIALHTLWLREHNRLAETLKLINQHWSPEAVFQEARKIVGALHQVRVRRPLQDRCSSHTNLTRSDSQLSRPAGNAGFLHPCCNIITMRDYIPKIIGVESFERHIGPYGGYDPTVDASASNVFATAAFRFGHGTIPPILRRLNESFQEDPRFPHLRLQQALFSPWRIVKEGGIEPTLRGMVATAAAVTAPDSLLVEEVTESLLVLDSQKNLDLAALNLQRGRDHGLPGYNDWRDFCGLKRIVTLDDLAEVVRDRRVAEKILHLYQHPDNIDVWLGGLVENFLPGSRTGPLFACLIGKQMKLLRDGDRFWWEADGVFTRQQREQLWKTSLSRIICENSDIQEIPADPFRLARYPAGFTFNALTAQTADVSDLRLCGPPRPVDNGDFLFSSRSGKLTALYNCFHGFQLEGAAEAVCEGGMWSADPPRCSETRLVALNAADPQKLVQILLDVQTDSETLSVGPAETKNRLSFRKARHEAFCRTAELNRDLLRSEVLLMAPGQNNQNGTSNASIVPPTFCNKAATPQHDAATTMLGSRSSCISPERPTPRLSLTRLPFESLCPAELQGSDTTRLK
;
A
#
# COMPACT_ATOMS: atom_id res chain seq x y z
N MET A 1 -1.72 84.85 -18.39
CA MET A 1 -3.05 85.28 -18.88
C MET A 1 -4.02 84.11 -18.73
N SER A 2 -5.31 84.37 -18.50
CA SER A 2 -6.38 83.35 -18.62
C SER A 2 -6.61 83.02 -20.12
N PRO A 3 -7.26 81.90 -20.50
CA PRO A 3 -8.67 81.66 -20.15
C PRO A 3 -9.06 80.22 -19.77
N GLN A 4 -10.19 80.12 -19.06
CA GLN A 4 -10.98 78.90 -18.93
C GLN A 4 -11.75 78.62 -20.24
N LYS A 5 -12.10 77.35 -20.48
CA LYS A 5 -13.36 76.93 -21.12
C LYS A 5 -13.82 75.57 -20.55
N ARG A 6 -15.07 75.18 -20.80
CA ARG A 6 -15.91 74.46 -19.82
C ARG A 6 -16.73 73.33 -20.47
N ALA A 7 -16.93 72.24 -19.71
CA ALA A 7 -17.80 71.08 -20.02
C ALA A 7 -17.28 70.17 -21.17
N GLU A 8 -17.68 68.90 -21.30
CA GLU A 8 -18.74 68.11 -20.62
C GLU A 8 -18.21 66.83 -19.92
N VAL A 9 -19.10 66.11 -19.23
CA VAL A 9 -18.82 64.88 -18.46
C VAL A 9 -19.22 63.62 -19.24
N SER A 10 -18.38 62.60 -19.24
CA SER A 10 -18.75 61.22 -19.59
C SER A 10 -17.96 60.24 -18.72
N HIS A 11 -18.65 59.41 -17.92
CA HIS A 11 -18.01 58.36 -17.12
C HIS A 11 -17.58 57.18 -18.01
N LYS A 12 -16.35 56.71 -17.83
CA LYS A 12 -15.84 55.42 -18.35
C LYS A 12 -14.99 54.70 -17.29
N ASP A 13 -14.90 53.38 -17.42
CA ASP A 13 -14.48 52.47 -16.35
C ASP A 13 -13.05 52.65 -15.79
N PRO A 14 -12.87 52.47 -14.47
CA PRO A 14 -11.54 52.41 -13.83
C PRO A 14 -10.82 51.06 -14.06
N SER A 15 -11.40 50.12 -14.79
CA SER A 15 -10.92 48.73 -14.93
C SER A 15 -9.58 48.58 -15.68
N ALA A 16 -9.17 49.57 -16.48
CA ALA A 16 -7.97 49.51 -17.31
C ALA A 16 -6.65 49.81 -16.56
N ALA A 17 -6.71 50.54 -15.44
CA ALA A 17 -5.51 50.99 -14.72
C ALA A 17 -4.82 49.86 -13.95
N GLY A 18 -5.58 49.07 -13.18
CA GLY A 18 -5.05 48.01 -12.31
C GLY A 18 -4.23 46.95 -13.04
N ARG A 19 -4.66 46.55 -14.26
CA ARG A 19 -3.95 45.55 -15.07
C ARG A 19 -2.56 46.01 -15.50
N ARG A 20 -2.36 47.32 -15.75
CA ARG A 20 -1.03 47.88 -16.09
C ARG A 20 -0.13 48.06 -14.87
N GLY A 21 -0.70 48.34 -13.69
CA GLY A 21 0.03 48.38 -12.42
C GLY A 21 0.62 47.02 -12.07
N ALA A 22 -0.21 45.97 -12.06
CA ALA A 22 0.20 44.61 -11.71
C ALA A 22 1.28 44.02 -12.66
N MET A 23 1.29 44.40 -13.94
CA MET A 23 2.37 43.98 -14.86
C MET A 23 3.71 44.68 -14.57
N LYS A 24 3.71 45.92 -14.07
CA LYS A 24 4.94 46.64 -13.75
C LYS A 24 5.60 46.10 -12.48
N THR A 25 4.84 45.88 -11.40
CA THR A 25 5.39 45.33 -10.14
C THR A 25 5.95 43.92 -10.35
N LYS A 26 5.26 43.05 -11.10
CA LYS A 26 5.75 41.70 -11.47
C LYS A 26 7.09 41.75 -12.21
N LYS A 27 7.28 42.67 -13.18
CA LYS A 27 8.57 42.83 -13.87
C LYS A 27 9.68 43.36 -12.95
N CYS A 28 9.38 44.31 -12.06
CA CYS A 28 10.37 44.82 -11.11
C CYS A 28 10.85 43.74 -10.12
N PHE A 29 9.96 42.86 -9.66
CA PHE A 29 10.32 41.80 -8.72
C PHE A 29 11.24 40.72 -9.33
N HIS A 30 10.93 40.25 -10.56
CA HIS A 30 11.84 39.36 -11.28
C HIS A 30 13.20 40.01 -11.55
N LEU A 31 13.23 41.31 -11.87
CA LEU A 31 14.48 42.05 -12.05
C LEU A 31 15.27 42.17 -10.74
N ALA A 32 14.61 42.42 -9.60
CA ALA A 32 15.26 42.50 -8.29
C ALA A 32 15.88 41.16 -7.86
N LEU A 33 15.16 40.04 -7.99
CA LEU A 33 15.69 38.71 -7.67
C LEU A 33 16.87 38.34 -8.59
N LEU A 34 16.77 38.68 -9.88
CA LEU A 34 17.82 38.47 -10.90
C LEU A 34 19.00 39.47 -10.79
N VAL A 35 18.89 40.50 -9.96
CA VAL A 35 20.00 41.38 -9.55
C VAL A 35 20.67 40.84 -8.30
N MET A 36 19.89 40.48 -7.27
CA MET A 36 20.40 39.87 -6.03
C MET A 36 21.19 38.57 -6.29
N LEU A 37 20.71 37.71 -7.21
CA LEU A 37 21.35 36.44 -7.55
C LEU A 37 22.49 36.53 -8.58
N VAL A 38 22.77 37.71 -9.15
CA VAL A 38 23.81 37.86 -10.20
C VAL A 38 24.90 38.86 -9.83
N CYS A 39 24.58 39.92 -9.09
CA CYS A 39 25.50 41.04 -8.89
C CYS A 39 26.43 40.88 -7.67
N ASP A 40 26.42 39.71 -7.02
CA ASP A 40 27.28 39.32 -5.89
C ASP A 40 27.31 40.35 -4.74
N VAL A 41 26.18 41.04 -4.53
CA VAL A 41 26.02 42.08 -3.51
C VAL A 41 25.69 41.43 -2.16
N PRO A 42 26.49 41.65 -1.09
CA PRO A 42 26.19 41.10 0.22
C PRO A 42 24.89 41.70 0.79
N PRO A 43 24.01 40.90 1.41
CA PRO A 43 22.72 41.38 1.90
C PRO A 43 22.89 42.31 3.10
N THR A 44 22.52 43.58 2.94
CA THR A 44 22.31 44.49 4.07
C THR A 44 20.91 44.27 4.67
N PRO A 45 20.70 44.38 6.00
CA PRO A 45 19.51 43.81 6.65
C PRO A 45 18.17 44.57 6.45
N SER A 46 18.07 45.49 5.49
CA SER A 46 17.06 46.56 5.50
C SER A 46 16.25 46.75 4.20
N THR A 47 16.46 45.92 3.17
CA THR A 47 15.91 46.18 1.82
C THR A 47 14.64 45.41 1.44
N PHE A 48 14.26 44.35 2.16
CA PHE A 48 12.95 43.69 2.01
C PHE A 48 12.47 43.13 3.35
N SER A 49 11.21 43.39 3.71
CA SER A 49 10.54 42.70 4.82
C SER A 49 10.10 41.30 4.40
N SER A 50 10.19 40.33 5.31
CA SER A 50 9.77 38.94 5.08
C SER A 50 8.27 38.81 4.74
N SER A 51 7.45 39.81 5.08
CA SER A 51 6.06 39.91 4.64
C SER A 51 5.93 39.97 3.11
N SER A 52 6.66 40.83 2.42
CA SER A 52 6.42 41.07 0.98
C SER A 52 6.75 39.87 0.08
N PHE A 53 7.57 38.92 0.55
CA PHE A 53 7.77 37.64 -0.13
C PHE A 53 6.64 36.65 0.23
N ARG A 54 6.26 36.57 1.51
CA ARG A 54 5.09 35.79 1.95
C ARG A 54 3.83 36.20 1.21
N ASP A 55 3.53 37.49 1.07
CA ASP A 55 2.32 38.00 0.42
C ASP A 55 2.27 37.65 -1.09
N PHE A 56 3.41 37.35 -1.71
CA PHE A 56 3.50 36.91 -3.11
C PHE A 56 3.37 35.39 -3.26
N VAL A 57 4.16 34.60 -2.50
CA VAL A 57 4.16 33.13 -2.58
C VAL A 57 2.97 32.50 -1.85
N VAL A 58 2.56 33.09 -0.74
CA VAL A 58 1.36 32.74 0.06
C VAL A 58 0.18 33.67 -0.32
N SER A 59 0.09 34.05 -1.60
CA SER A 59 -1.12 34.66 -2.16
C SER A 59 -2.25 33.61 -2.21
N SER A 60 -2.91 33.44 -1.05
CA SER A 60 -3.89 32.39 -0.78
C SER A 60 -5.16 32.58 -1.63
N PRO A 61 -5.57 31.59 -2.44
CA PRO A 61 -6.92 31.51 -3.00
C PRO A 61 -7.88 30.90 -1.95
N GLN A 62 -7.93 31.48 -0.76
CA GLN A 62 -9.15 31.43 0.04
C GLN A 62 -10.19 32.30 -0.69
N ASP A 63 -11.44 31.82 -0.73
CA ASP A 63 -12.58 32.47 -1.39
C ASP A 63 -12.46 32.67 -2.91
N ALA A 64 -11.92 31.65 -3.61
CA ALA A 64 -11.92 31.57 -5.09
C ALA A 64 -12.93 30.55 -5.68
N ASP A 65 -13.70 29.81 -4.86
CA ASP A 65 -14.77 28.89 -5.31
C ASP A 65 -16.05 29.61 -5.81
N GLY A 66 -15.87 30.77 -6.44
CA GLY A 66 -16.90 31.62 -7.01
C GLY A 66 -17.43 31.12 -8.35
N ALA A 67 -18.30 30.11 -8.30
CA ALA A 67 -19.22 29.74 -9.40
C ALA A 67 -18.59 29.47 -10.78
N SER A 68 -17.66 28.52 -10.85
CA SER A 68 -17.27 27.83 -12.10
C SER A 68 -17.85 26.40 -12.15
N SER A 69 -18.06 25.85 -13.35
CA SER A 69 -18.92 24.67 -13.59
C SER A 69 -18.48 23.41 -12.79
N LYS A 70 -19.34 22.97 -11.85
CA LYS A 70 -19.12 21.76 -11.03
C LYS A 70 -19.25 20.44 -11.81
N ARG A 71 -18.30 20.16 -12.72
CA ARG A 71 -18.05 18.79 -13.19
C ARG A 71 -17.21 18.07 -12.14
N HIS A 72 -17.85 17.20 -11.37
CA HIS A 72 -17.22 16.50 -10.25
C HIS A 72 -16.21 15.47 -10.79
N GLY A 73 -14.93 15.75 -10.58
CA GLY A 73 -13.82 14.93 -11.06
C GLY A 73 -13.18 14.13 -9.93
N PHE A 74 -12.98 12.83 -10.12
CA PHE A 74 -12.39 11.97 -9.09
C PHE A 74 -10.88 12.11 -9.01
N ARG A 75 -10.42 13.03 -8.18
CA ARG A 75 -9.06 12.99 -7.64
C ARG A 75 -9.03 12.02 -6.46
N PHE A 76 -7.93 11.29 -6.28
CA PHE A 76 -7.68 10.64 -5.00
C PHE A 76 -7.48 11.73 -3.94
N HIS A 77 -8.31 11.73 -2.90
CA HIS A 77 -8.31 12.79 -1.88
C HIS A 77 -7.20 12.54 -0.85
N PHE A 78 -6.01 13.04 -1.16
CA PHE A 78 -4.86 13.07 -0.26
C PHE A 78 -5.16 13.91 0.99
N GLN A 79 -4.58 13.55 2.13
CA GLN A 79 -4.75 14.28 3.38
C GLN A 79 -4.09 15.67 3.32
N PRO A 80 -4.55 16.68 4.08
CA PRO A 80 -4.00 18.04 4.03
C PRO A 80 -2.47 18.09 4.12
N GLN A 81 -1.87 17.36 5.07
CA GLN A 81 -0.41 17.25 5.22
C GLN A 81 0.30 16.76 3.94
N THR A 82 -0.28 15.79 3.22
CA THR A 82 0.25 15.30 1.95
C THR A 82 0.06 16.33 0.82
N GLN A 83 -1.07 17.05 0.82
CA GLN A 83 -1.31 18.14 -0.15
C GLN A 83 -0.33 19.31 0.07
N GLU A 84 -0.04 19.66 1.33
CA GLU A 84 0.92 20.70 1.71
C GLU A 84 2.34 20.33 1.27
N ILE A 85 2.83 19.13 1.61
CA ILE A 85 4.16 18.66 1.18
C ILE A 85 4.24 18.56 -0.35
N SER A 86 3.16 18.11 -1.02
CA SER A 86 3.08 18.10 -2.49
C SER A 86 3.18 19.51 -3.07
N ARG A 87 2.48 20.48 -2.48
CA ARG A 87 2.50 21.88 -2.89
C ARG A 87 3.87 22.52 -2.68
N SER A 88 4.55 22.23 -1.57
CA SER A 88 5.92 22.70 -1.31
C SER A 88 6.90 22.19 -2.39
N GLY A 89 6.81 20.92 -2.76
CA GLY A 89 7.62 20.33 -3.84
C GLY A 89 7.37 20.99 -5.20
N GLU A 90 6.09 21.22 -5.55
CA GLU A 90 5.72 21.91 -6.80
C GLU A 90 6.24 23.37 -6.82
N ILE A 91 6.12 24.11 -5.71
CA ILE A 91 6.64 25.49 -5.59
C ILE A 91 8.17 25.51 -5.76
N PHE A 92 8.89 24.58 -5.14
CA PHE A 92 10.34 24.45 -5.25
C PHE A 92 10.80 24.24 -6.71
N HIS A 93 10.25 23.23 -7.39
CA HIS A 93 10.61 22.92 -8.79
C HIS A 93 10.14 23.98 -9.78
N ALA A 94 8.92 24.53 -9.63
CA ALA A 94 8.44 25.61 -10.50
C ALA A 94 9.31 26.88 -10.37
N THR A 95 9.77 27.22 -9.17
CA THR A 95 10.68 28.35 -8.95
C THR A 95 12.06 28.10 -9.58
N LEU A 96 12.58 26.87 -9.49
CA LEU A 96 13.82 26.48 -10.14
C LEU A 96 13.76 26.69 -11.67
N GLN A 97 12.66 26.27 -12.30
CA GLN A 97 12.44 26.46 -13.74
C GLN A 97 12.24 27.94 -14.12
N ILE A 98 11.61 28.76 -13.28
CA ILE A 98 11.53 30.21 -13.49
C ILE A 98 12.94 30.83 -13.49
N LEU A 99 13.83 30.39 -12.60
CA LEU A 99 15.21 30.86 -12.52
C LEU A 99 16.05 30.42 -13.74
N LYS A 100 15.95 29.14 -14.15
CA LYS A 100 16.56 28.63 -15.40
C LYS A 100 16.13 29.44 -16.62
N ASN A 101 14.84 29.70 -16.77
CA ASN A 101 14.29 30.46 -17.90
C ASN A 101 14.69 31.96 -17.86
N ALA A 102 14.74 32.60 -16.69
CA ALA A 102 15.20 33.98 -16.56
C ALA A 102 16.70 34.13 -16.88
N ALA A 103 17.54 33.18 -16.44
CA ALA A 103 18.96 33.14 -16.82
C ALA A 103 19.14 32.93 -18.33
N LYS A 104 18.38 32.00 -18.92
CA LYS A 104 18.36 31.74 -20.36
C LYS A 104 18.02 32.99 -21.18
N GLN A 105 17.01 33.74 -20.77
CA GLN A 105 16.64 35.02 -21.40
C GLN A 105 17.71 36.11 -21.22
N LYS A 106 18.41 36.15 -20.08
CA LYS A 106 19.44 37.17 -19.78
C LYS A 106 20.77 36.96 -20.53
N TYR A 107 21.20 35.71 -20.70
CA TYR A 107 22.52 35.39 -21.28
C TYR A 107 22.47 34.64 -22.61
N ASN A 108 21.27 34.37 -23.15
CA ASN A 108 21.04 33.66 -24.41
C ASN A 108 21.73 32.27 -24.51
N ARG A 109 21.88 31.56 -23.39
CA ARG A 109 22.31 30.15 -23.33
C ARG A 109 21.45 29.36 -22.34
N ASN A 110 21.39 28.03 -22.50
CA ASN A 110 20.87 27.17 -21.44
C ASN A 110 21.86 27.14 -20.26
N PHE A 111 21.35 26.90 -19.05
CA PHE A 111 22.13 26.67 -17.83
C PHE A 111 21.57 25.46 -17.09
N THR A 112 22.45 24.67 -16.48
CA THR A 112 22.04 23.75 -15.41
C THR A 112 21.71 24.52 -14.14
N ALA A 113 20.87 23.96 -13.28
CA ALA A 113 20.58 24.52 -11.96
C ALA A 113 21.84 24.64 -11.08
N SER A 114 22.83 23.76 -11.24
CA SER A 114 24.10 23.81 -10.53
C SER A 114 25.05 24.93 -10.99
N GLU A 115 24.86 25.48 -12.19
CA GLU A 115 25.53 26.71 -12.61
C GLU A 115 24.91 27.98 -12.00
N LEU A 116 23.63 27.92 -11.63
CA LEU A 116 22.84 29.08 -11.19
C LEU A 116 22.75 29.22 -9.67
N LEU A 117 22.73 28.11 -8.93
CA LEU A 117 22.37 28.10 -7.51
C LEU A 117 23.45 27.44 -6.65
N SER A 118 24.00 28.23 -5.72
CA SER A 118 24.80 27.69 -4.63
C SER A 118 23.94 26.79 -3.72
N ARG A 119 24.59 25.92 -2.94
CA ARG A 119 23.89 25.11 -1.92
C ARG A 119 23.03 25.97 -0.96
N LYS A 120 23.53 27.14 -0.56
CA LYS A 120 22.79 28.08 0.30
C LYS A 120 21.54 28.64 -0.39
N ASN A 121 21.60 28.83 -1.71
CA ASN A 121 20.46 29.31 -2.50
C ASN A 121 19.37 28.22 -2.57
N LEU A 122 19.75 26.94 -2.62
CA LEU A 122 18.82 25.81 -2.59
C LEU A 122 18.22 25.57 -1.20
N GLU A 123 19.03 25.72 -0.14
CA GLU A 123 18.57 25.66 1.26
C GLU A 123 17.55 26.80 1.55
N LEU A 124 17.84 28.03 1.11
CA LEU A 124 16.90 29.16 1.18
C LEU A 124 15.65 28.93 0.31
N LEU A 125 15.81 28.41 -0.91
CA LEU A 125 14.66 28.11 -1.78
C LEU A 125 13.74 27.06 -1.16
N ALA A 126 14.29 26.07 -0.45
CA ALA A 126 13.51 25.07 0.27
C ALA A 126 12.71 25.69 1.43
N GLU A 127 13.36 26.49 2.28
CA GLU A 127 12.72 27.23 3.37
C GLU A 127 11.57 28.10 2.86
N LEU A 128 11.82 28.91 1.81
CA LEU A 128 10.83 29.79 1.19
C LEU A 128 9.70 29.03 0.47
N SER A 129 9.95 27.79 0.04
CA SER A 129 8.93 26.89 -0.54
C SER A 129 8.19 26.06 0.52
N GLN A 130 8.52 26.21 1.81
CA GLN A 130 8.00 25.38 2.91
C GLN A 130 8.32 23.88 2.73
N CYS A 131 9.41 23.56 2.04
CA CYS A 131 9.95 22.22 1.97
C CYS A 131 10.65 21.88 3.31
N PRO A 132 10.44 20.68 3.90
CA PRO A 132 11.07 20.30 5.16
C PRO A 132 12.60 20.39 5.10
N THR A 133 13.17 21.42 5.72
CA THR A 133 14.62 21.60 5.81
C THR A 133 15.19 20.53 6.74
N GLY A 134 16.35 19.96 6.38
CA GLY A 134 17.02 18.93 7.20
C GLY A 134 17.64 19.45 8.51
N THR A 135 17.09 20.51 9.08
CA THR A 135 17.57 21.22 10.27
C THR A 135 16.88 20.76 11.56
N ASP A 136 15.62 20.38 11.47
CA ASP A 136 14.89 19.66 12.53
C ASP A 136 14.82 18.17 12.14
N PRO A 137 15.80 17.34 12.52
CA PRO A 137 15.64 15.89 12.44
C PRO A 137 14.45 15.47 13.33
N ALA A 138 13.61 14.55 12.88
CA ALA A 138 12.46 14.11 13.65
C ALA A 138 12.92 13.55 15.01
N VAL A 139 12.61 14.28 16.09
CA VAL A 139 13.09 13.97 17.44
C VAL A 139 12.35 12.73 17.95
N CYS A 140 13.02 11.57 17.86
CA CYS A 140 12.48 10.27 18.25
C CYS A 140 12.44 10.06 19.78
N GLU A 141 12.06 11.09 20.54
CA GLU A 141 11.93 11.03 21.99
C GLU A 141 10.53 10.51 22.40
N GLY A 142 10.49 9.74 23.48
CA GLY A 142 9.26 9.22 24.08
C GLY A 142 9.04 7.72 23.86
N SER A 143 8.75 7.02 24.95
CA SER A 143 8.63 5.55 25.05
C SER A 143 7.56 4.92 24.15
N HIS A 144 6.64 5.71 23.58
CA HIS A 144 5.67 5.23 22.59
C HIS A 144 6.35 4.74 21.31
N HIS A 145 7.38 5.45 20.83
CA HIS A 145 8.15 5.08 19.63
C HIS A 145 9.13 3.93 19.85
N ASP A 146 9.31 3.50 21.09
CA ASP A 146 10.03 2.26 21.40
C ASP A 146 9.13 1.03 21.23
N LYS A 147 7.87 1.10 21.71
CA LYS A 147 6.95 -0.04 21.71
C LYS A 147 6.15 -0.21 20.40
N TYR A 148 5.78 0.88 19.74
CA TYR A 148 4.89 0.85 18.57
C TYR A 148 5.42 1.70 17.41
N ARG A 149 5.07 1.29 16.18
CA ARG A 149 5.28 2.08 14.96
C ARG A 149 4.57 3.42 15.08
N SER A 150 5.23 4.51 14.66
CA SER A 150 4.51 5.74 14.29
C SER A 150 3.51 5.44 13.16
N ILE A 151 2.61 6.38 12.86
CA ILE A 151 1.66 6.19 11.75
C ILE A 151 2.25 6.55 10.38
N SER A 152 3.26 7.42 10.35
CA SER A 152 3.97 7.80 9.13
C SER A 152 5.18 6.91 8.82
N GLY A 153 5.44 5.85 9.60
CA GLY A 153 6.68 5.05 9.50
C GLY A 153 7.94 5.74 10.04
N ALA A 154 7.90 7.05 10.31
CA ALA A 154 9.03 7.81 10.88
C ALA A 154 9.49 7.26 12.23
N CYS A 155 10.78 7.45 12.56
CA CYS A 155 11.46 6.87 13.72
C CYS A 155 11.50 5.34 13.76
N ASN A 156 11.29 4.65 12.63
CA ASN A 156 11.60 3.23 12.51
C ASN A 156 13.13 3.03 12.67
N ASN A 157 13.91 3.56 11.72
CA ASN A 157 15.34 3.73 11.89
C ASN A 157 15.63 4.90 12.85
N ARG A 158 16.48 4.69 13.86
CA ARG A 158 16.82 5.73 14.87
C ARG A 158 17.97 6.66 14.45
N GLN A 159 18.78 6.27 13.46
CA GLN A 159 19.88 7.10 12.94
C GLN A 159 19.41 7.99 11.78
N ASN A 160 18.49 7.46 10.96
CA ASN A 160 17.86 8.15 9.84
C ASN A 160 16.32 8.09 10.01
N PRO A 161 15.71 8.97 10.83
CA PRO A 161 14.29 8.89 11.21
C PRO A 161 13.28 8.84 10.07
N ASP A 162 13.67 9.28 8.86
CA ASP A 162 12.83 9.37 7.68
C ASP A 162 12.92 8.18 6.71
N TRP A 163 13.82 7.22 6.93
CA TRP A 163 13.91 6.03 6.06
C TRP A 163 12.63 5.20 6.16
N GLY A 164 12.00 4.94 5.01
CA GLY A 164 10.70 4.28 4.91
C GLY A 164 9.48 5.13 5.32
N ALA A 165 9.66 6.42 5.64
CA ALA A 165 8.57 7.27 6.13
C ALA A 165 7.68 7.84 5.01
N ALA A 166 6.41 8.10 5.35
CA ALA A 166 5.40 8.67 4.49
C ALA A 166 5.71 10.14 4.12
N ASN A 167 5.38 10.52 2.89
CA ASN A 167 5.67 11.83 2.29
C ASN A 167 7.19 12.11 2.15
N THR A 168 7.96 11.07 1.80
CA THR A 168 9.39 11.18 1.46
C THR A 168 9.65 10.83 -0.01
N ALA A 169 10.90 10.96 -0.48
CA ALA A 169 11.27 10.66 -1.86
C ALA A 169 11.48 9.16 -2.10
N LEU A 170 10.98 8.64 -3.22
CA LEU A 170 11.30 7.28 -3.68
C LEU A 170 12.80 7.13 -3.96
N VAL A 171 13.41 6.07 -3.43
CA VAL A 171 14.88 5.88 -3.47
C VAL A 171 15.38 5.47 -4.86
N ARG A 172 16.55 6.01 -5.23
CA ARG A 172 17.25 5.80 -6.50
C ARG A 172 18.40 4.79 -6.33
N TRP A 173 18.17 3.55 -6.77
CA TRP A 173 19.23 2.53 -6.89
C TRP A 173 20.17 2.79 -8.08
N LEU A 174 19.63 3.33 -9.18
CA LEU A 174 20.38 3.91 -10.29
C LEU A 174 20.06 5.42 -10.39
N PRO A 175 20.93 6.25 -11.01
CA PRO A 175 20.65 7.66 -11.31
C PRO A 175 19.34 7.87 -12.09
N ALA A 176 18.82 9.11 -12.09
CA ALA A 176 17.65 9.45 -12.89
C ALA A 176 18.07 9.84 -14.33
N GLU A 177 17.36 9.31 -15.33
CA GLU A 177 17.55 9.64 -16.73
C GLU A 177 16.48 10.63 -17.21
N TYR A 178 16.88 11.90 -17.29
CA TYR A 178 16.08 13.00 -17.83
C TYR A 178 16.78 13.62 -19.05
N GLU A 179 16.01 14.18 -19.98
CA GLU A 179 16.52 14.75 -21.24
C GLU A 179 17.37 16.00 -20.99
N ASP A 180 16.93 16.94 -20.14
CA ASP A 180 17.76 18.05 -19.68
C ASP A 180 18.73 17.65 -18.54
N GLY A 181 18.75 16.38 -18.16
CA GLY A 181 19.52 15.84 -17.04
C GLY A 181 18.93 16.14 -15.66
N GLU A 182 17.86 16.94 -15.57
CA GLU A 182 17.29 17.42 -14.29
C GLU A 182 15.84 16.97 -14.09
N GLU A 183 14.93 17.23 -15.03
CA GLU A 183 13.53 16.81 -14.91
C GLU A 183 12.71 16.61 -16.19
N GLU A 184 13.19 16.96 -17.39
CA GLU A 184 12.44 16.75 -18.63
C GLU A 184 12.39 15.24 -18.98
N PRO A 185 11.21 14.59 -19.02
CA PRO A 185 11.11 13.13 -19.15
C PRO A 185 11.53 12.62 -20.53
N ARG A 186 11.95 11.34 -20.61
CA ARG A 186 12.31 10.73 -21.90
C ARG A 186 11.11 10.75 -22.87
N GLY A 187 11.28 11.31 -24.06
CA GLY A 187 10.20 11.60 -25.02
C GLY A 187 9.48 12.93 -24.78
N TRP A 188 10.09 13.90 -24.10
CA TRP A 188 9.55 15.25 -23.91
C TRP A 188 9.78 16.13 -25.14
N ASP A 189 10.98 16.11 -25.72
CA ASP A 189 11.23 16.61 -27.08
C ASP A 189 11.02 15.49 -28.12
N PRO A 190 10.01 15.58 -29.01
CA PRO A 190 9.79 14.59 -30.06
C PRO A 190 10.94 14.48 -31.08
N GLN A 191 11.81 15.49 -31.20
CA GLN A 191 12.95 15.46 -32.12
C GLN A 191 14.18 14.78 -31.52
N ARG A 192 14.17 14.49 -30.21
CA ARG A 192 15.34 13.97 -29.51
C ARG A 192 15.59 12.48 -29.81
N LEU A 193 16.85 12.18 -30.13
CA LEU A 193 17.33 10.82 -30.35
C LEU A 193 17.87 10.22 -29.05
N HIS A 194 17.45 9.00 -28.75
CA HIS A 194 17.95 8.14 -27.68
C HIS A 194 18.63 6.94 -28.35
N HIS A 195 19.92 6.71 -28.08
CA HIS A 195 20.74 5.69 -28.76
C HIS A 195 20.64 5.72 -30.30
N GLY A 196 20.49 6.91 -30.89
CA GLY A 196 20.40 7.13 -32.34
C GLY A 196 18.98 7.16 -32.94
N SER A 197 17.93 6.92 -32.15
CA SER A 197 16.54 6.85 -32.64
C SER A 197 15.54 7.60 -31.76
N GLN A 198 14.43 8.07 -32.33
CA GLN A 198 13.29 8.55 -31.54
C GLN A 198 12.66 7.40 -30.73
N LEU A 199 12.12 7.69 -29.55
CA LEU A 199 11.40 6.70 -28.74
C LEU A 199 9.97 6.49 -29.28
N PRO A 200 9.46 5.24 -29.31
CA PRO A 200 8.08 4.98 -29.72
C PRO A 200 7.08 5.59 -28.73
N THR A 201 5.92 6.03 -29.21
CA THR A 201 4.86 6.55 -28.33
C THR A 201 4.29 5.41 -27.47
N PRO A 202 3.99 5.65 -26.19
CA PRO A 202 3.46 4.61 -25.29
C PRO A 202 2.21 3.91 -25.83
N ARG A 203 1.33 4.65 -26.50
CA ARG A 203 0.09 4.12 -27.10
C ARG A 203 0.37 3.24 -28.33
N ARG A 204 1.45 3.49 -29.08
CA ARG A 204 1.88 2.61 -30.19
C ARG A 204 2.38 1.27 -29.65
N VAL A 205 3.29 1.32 -28.66
CA VAL A 205 3.82 0.12 -27.98
C VAL A 205 2.69 -0.72 -27.38
N SER A 206 1.74 -0.06 -26.69
CA SER A 206 0.54 -0.72 -26.14
C SER A 206 -0.24 -1.48 -27.22
N ARG A 207 -0.61 -0.84 -28.33
CA ARG A 207 -1.47 -1.44 -29.38
C ARG A 207 -0.78 -2.53 -30.20
N GLU A 208 0.53 -2.45 -30.42
CA GLU A 208 1.31 -3.37 -31.27
C GLU A 208 1.93 -4.56 -30.50
N VAL A 209 2.24 -4.39 -29.21
CA VAL A 209 2.93 -5.40 -28.37
C VAL A 209 2.09 -5.85 -27.17
N VAL A 210 1.42 -4.94 -26.46
CA VAL A 210 0.91 -5.23 -25.09
C VAL A 210 -0.56 -5.67 -25.05
N ARG A 211 -1.40 -5.11 -25.92
CA ARG A 211 -2.84 -5.40 -25.98
C ARG A 211 -3.11 -6.82 -26.48
N THR A 212 -3.89 -7.58 -25.71
CA THR A 212 -4.54 -8.82 -26.11
C THR A 212 -6.05 -8.76 -25.88
N SER A 213 -6.83 -9.42 -26.73
CA SER A 213 -8.29 -9.59 -26.57
C SER A 213 -8.68 -10.78 -25.67
N CYS A 214 -7.72 -11.65 -25.30
CA CYS A 214 -7.96 -12.79 -24.41
C CYS A 214 -6.70 -13.16 -23.60
N LYS A 215 -6.88 -13.90 -22.50
CA LYS A 215 -5.79 -14.45 -21.68
C LYS A 215 -6.05 -15.92 -21.34
N GLY A 216 -4.96 -16.67 -21.16
CA GLY A 216 -5.01 -18.00 -20.59
C GLY A 216 -5.37 -17.97 -19.08
N ALA A 217 -5.91 -19.08 -18.59
CA ALA A 217 -6.14 -19.31 -17.17
C ALA A 217 -4.91 -19.99 -16.53
N ASP A 218 -4.53 -19.55 -15.33
CA ASP A 218 -3.43 -20.13 -14.58
C ASP A 218 -3.78 -21.54 -14.09
N THR A 219 -2.85 -22.49 -14.21
CA THR A 219 -3.08 -23.89 -13.83
C THR A 219 -2.72 -24.19 -12.37
N ALA A 220 -2.09 -23.26 -11.66
CA ALA A 220 -1.52 -23.47 -10.34
C ALA A 220 -1.92 -22.42 -9.28
N TYR A 221 -2.35 -21.22 -9.70
CA TYR A 221 -2.67 -20.10 -8.80
C TYR A 221 -4.07 -19.51 -9.02
N SER A 222 -4.70 -19.10 -7.92
CA SER A 222 -6.01 -18.45 -7.89
C SER A 222 -5.90 -16.94 -8.14
N GLN A 223 -7.02 -16.31 -8.51
CA GLN A 223 -7.13 -14.87 -8.74
C GLN A 223 -6.74 -14.05 -7.50
N LEU A 224 -6.92 -14.59 -6.28
CA LEU A 224 -6.46 -13.98 -5.03
C LEU A 224 -4.95 -13.66 -5.04
N LEU A 225 -4.12 -14.40 -5.79
CA LEU A 225 -2.70 -14.07 -5.95
C LEU A 225 -2.52 -12.69 -6.61
N VAL A 226 -3.32 -12.39 -7.62
CA VAL A 226 -3.30 -11.09 -8.33
C VAL A 226 -3.78 -9.98 -7.41
N ASP A 227 -4.93 -10.18 -6.79
CA ASP A 227 -5.60 -9.14 -5.99
C ASP A 227 -4.81 -8.83 -4.71
N TRP A 228 -4.15 -9.83 -4.10
CA TRP A 228 -3.22 -9.61 -2.98
C TRP A 228 -1.95 -8.86 -3.40
N GLY A 229 -1.51 -9.03 -4.65
CA GLY A 229 -0.40 -8.26 -5.21
C GLY A 229 -0.70 -6.76 -5.29
N GLN A 230 -1.87 -6.40 -5.80
CA GLN A 230 -2.34 -5.00 -5.79
C GLN A 230 -2.55 -4.50 -4.35
N TYR A 231 -3.16 -5.31 -3.49
CA TYR A 231 -3.37 -4.97 -2.08
C TYR A 231 -2.06 -4.64 -1.35
N ILE A 232 -0.99 -5.42 -1.54
CA ILE A 232 0.31 -5.14 -0.91
C ILE A 232 1.10 -4.01 -1.59
N ASP A 233 0.91 -3.75 -2.89
CA ASP A 233 1.46 -2.51 -3.48
C ASP A 233 0.92 -1.29 -2.75
N HIS A 234 -0.38 -1.33 -2.42
CA HIS A 234 -1.07 -0.24 -1.76
C HIS A 234 -0.66 -0.03 -0.29
N ASP A 235 0.16 -0.93 0.29
CA ASP A 235 0.76 -0.77 1.62
C ASP A 235 2.17 -0.16 1.59
N VAL A 236 2.82 -0.17 0.42
CA VAL A 236 4.25 0.14 0.24
C VAL A 236 4.47 1.36 -0.66
N THR A 237 3.62 1.58 -1.67
CA THR A 237 3.80 2.68 -2.64
C THR A 237 2.50 3.42 -2.97
N LEU A 238 2.60 4.76 -3.00
CA LEU A 238 1.61 5.68 -3.55
C LEU A 238 2.29 6.96 -4.01
N THR A 239 2.37 7.20 -5.32
CA THR A 239 2.88 8.48 -5.86
C THR A 239 1.72 9.39 -6.28
N PRO A 240 1.55 10.57 -5.64
CA PRO A 240 0.54 11.54 -6.04
C PRO A 240 0.81 12.13 -7.43
N GLN A 241 -0.26 12.59 -8.10
CA GLN A 241 -0.17 13.40 -9.31
C GLN A 241 0.03 14.88 -8.97
N SER A 242 0.85 15.56 -9.76
CA SER A 242 1.14 16.99 -9.67
C SER A 242 -0.14 17.83 -9.63
N LEU A 243 -0.21 18.73 -8.66
CA LEU A 243 -1.40 19.54 -8.36
C LEU A 243 -1.50 20.77 -9.29
N SER A 244 -2.29 20.69 -10.36
CA SER A 244 -2.66 21.87 -11.17
C SER A 244 -3.22 22.98 -10.27
N GLY A 245 -2.62 24.17 -10.33
CA GLY A 245 -2.97 25.34 -9.50
C GLY A 245 -2.21 25.49 -8.18
N ALA A 246 -1.33 24.55 -7.79
CA ALA A 246 -0.56 24.63 -6.54
C ALA A 246 0.27 25.93 -6.39
N ALA A 247 0.83 26.40 -7.50
CA ALA A 247 1.27 27.77 -7.69
C ALA A 247 0.27 28.51 -8.59
N SER A 248 -0.03 29.77 -8.27
CA SER A 248 -1.06 30.61 -8.95
C SER A 248 -0.78 30.94 -10.42
N TRP A 249 0.33 30.44 -10.97
CA TRP A 249 0.79 30.61 -12.35
C TRP A 249 0.64 29.33 -13.19
N VAL A 250 0.35 28.19 -12.55
CA VAL A 250 0.33 26.85 -13.18
C VAL A 250 -1.10 26.32 -13.23
N GLN A 251 -1.99 27.08 -13.87
CA GLN A 251 -3.42 26.75 -14.04
C GLN A 251 -3.69 26.01 -15.36
N GLN A 252 -2.95 24.93 -15.62
CA GLN A 252 -3.14 24.09 -16.81
C GLN A 252 -4.02 22.87 -16.47
N ASP A 253 -5.10 22.65 -17.23
CA ASP A 253 -5.87 21.41 -17.22
C ASP A 253 -5.34 20.46 -18.31
N CYS A 254 -4.74 19.35 -17.89
CA CYS A 254 -4.15 18.38 -18.80
C CYS A 254 -5.18 17.53 -19.57
N ARG A 255 -6.48 17.78 -19.37
CA ARG A 255 -7.57 17.28 -20.22
C ARG A 255 -7.78 18.11 -21.48
N SER A 256 -7.38 19.39 -21.47
CA SER A 256 -7.66 20.34 -22.54
C SER A 256 -6.48 20.64 -23.47
N SER A 257 -5.26 20.27 -23.10
CA SER A 257 -4.06 20.44 -23.93
C SER A 257 -3.35 19.12 -24.20
N CYS A 258 -2.83 18.98 -25.43
CA CYS A 258 -1.93 17.91 -25.84
C CYS A 258 -0.46 18.36 -25.92
N GLU A 259 -0.13 19.54 -25.38
CA GLU A 259 1.23 20.06 -25.30
C GLU A 259 1.97 19.52 -24.07
N ASN A 260 3.29 19.35 -24.22
CA ASN A 260 4.20 19.02 -23.12
C ASN A 260 4.50 20.31 -22.33
N LEU A 261 3.77 20.54 -21.24
CA LEU A 261 3.88 21.73 -20.39
C LEU A 261 3.51 21.36 -18.95
N HIS A 262 4.47 21.44 -18.02
CA HIS A 262 4.30 21.00 -16.61
C HIS A 262 3.03 21.61 -15.97
N PRO A 263 2.12 20.81 -15.35
CA PRO A 263 2.24 19.39 -14.99
C PRO A 263 1.78 18.38 -16.06
N CYS A 264 1.51 18.80 -17.28
CA CYS A 264 1.03 17.94 -18.36
C CYS A 264 2.17 17.27 -19.12
N PHE A 265 2.09 15.94 -19.27
CA PHE A 265 2.95 15.16 -20.17
C PHE A 265 2.08 14.15 -20.97
N PRO A 266 1.15 14.65 -21.81
CA PRO A 266 0.09 13.87 -22.44
C PRO A 266 0.61 12.74 -23.33
N VAL A 267 -0.10 11.61 -23.33
CA VAL A 267 0.26 10.47 -24.19
C VAL A 267 -0.28 10.72 -25.59
N GLN A 268 0.63 10.96 -26.53
CA GLN A 268 0.31 11.21 -27.94
C GLN A 268 -0.22 9.96 -28.65
N THR A 269 -1.25 10.13 -29.50
CA THR A 269 -1.75 9.11 -30.44
C THR A 269 -1.47 9.51 -31.89
N GLN A 270 -1.88 8.69 -32.85
CA GLN A 270 -1.56 8.88 -34.28
C GLN A 270 -2.43 9.94 -34.98
N ASP A 271 -3.53 10.39 -34.35
CA ASP A 271 -4.61 11.15 -35.01
C ASP A 271 -4.71 12.61 -34.51
N SER A 272 -3.57 13.23 -34.15
CA SER A 272 -3.50 14.55 -33.47
C SER A 272 -4.28 14.63 -32.14
N LEU A 273 -4.68 13.48 -31.60
CA LEU A 273 -5.35 13.32 -30.32
C LEU A 273 -4.34 12.87 -29.26
N CYS A 274 -4.63 13.17 -28.00
CA CYS A 274 -3.88 12.66 -26.86
C CYS A 274 -4.81 12.11 -25.77
N MET A 275 -4.23 11.27 -24.92
CA MET A 275 -4.79 10.90 -23.61
C MET A 275 -4.19 11.80 -22.52
N PRO A 276 -5.01 12.31 -21.59
CA PRO A 276 -4.54 13.19 -20.52
C PRO A 276 -3.59 12.46 -19.57
N PHE A 277 -2.51 13.12 -19.18
CA PHE A 277 -1.54 12.60 -18.22
C PHE A 277 -0.94 13.76 -17.41
N HIS A 278 -1.14 13.72 -16.09
CA HIS A 278 -0.44 14.58 -15.13
C HIS A 278 0.85 13.88 -14.69
N ARG A 279 1.95 14.63 -14.65
CA ARG A 279 3.22 14.22 -14.04
C ARG A 279 3.08 13.87 -12.56
N SER A 280 4.04 13.13 -12.03
CA SER A 280 4.10 12.78 -10.61
C SER A 280 4.63 13.93 -9.77
N THR A 281 4.01 14.14 -8.61
CA THR A 281 4.42 15.15 -7.62
C THR A 281 5.90 14.99 -7.26
N PRO A 282 6.70 16.08 -7.29
CA PRO A 282 8.09 16.04 -6.92
C PRO A 282 8.24 16.09 -5.39
N ALA A 283 9.24 15.39 -4.86
CA ALA A 283 9.59 15.42 -3.45
C ALA A 283 10.54 16.60 -3.15
N CYS A 284 10.35 17.24 -1.99
CA CYS A 284 11.23 18.28 -1.48
C CYS A 284 12.67 17.77 -1.24
N CYS A 285 13.61 18.15 -2.10
CA CYS A 285 14.99 17.66 -2.06
C CYS A 285 15.95 18.57 -1.25
N SER A 286 15.61 18.82 0.02
CA SER A 286 16.33 19.75 0.92
C SER A 286 16.98 19.10 2.15
N ARG A 287 16.95 17.78 2.27
CA ARG A 287 17.52 17.06 3.42
C ARG A 287 19.03 16.87 3.27
N ALA A 288 19.76 17.21 4.35
CA ALA A 288 21.20 17.31 4.38
C ALA A 288 21.87 15.93 4.21
N GLY A 289 22.51 15.73 3.06
CA GLY A 289 23.19 14.46 2.72
C GLY A 289 23.16 14.16 1.23
N SER A 290 22.14 14.64 0.52
CA SER A 290 22.17 14.66 -0.95
C SER A 290 23.23 15.64 -1.46
N GLY A 291 24.12 15.18 -2.35
CA GLY A 291 25.02 16.07 -3.08
C GLY A 291 24.23 16.98 -4.02
N ILE A 292 24.72 18.19 -4.31
CA ILE A 292 23.97 19.25 -5.01
C ILE A 292 23.29 18.74 -6.29
N LEU A 293 23.98 17.97 -7.13
CA LEU A 293 23.42 17.39 -8.37
C LEU A 293 22.22 16.45 -8.12
N ARG A 294 22.23 15.67 -7.02
CA ARG A 294 21.09 14.82 -6.61
C ARG A 294 19.91 15.61 -6.05
N ALA A 295 20.16 16.78 -5.45
CA ALA A 295 19.12 17.69 -4.96
C ALA A 295 18.41 18.46 -6.09
N LEU A 296 19.02 18.51 -7.28
CA LEU A 296 18.52 19.21 -8.46
C LEU A 296 17.74 18.29 -9.43
N GLN A 297 18.07 17.00 -9.47
CA GLN A 297 17.29 16.02 -10.23
C GLN A 297 15.92 15.76 -9.57
N ARG A 298 14.84 15.75 -10.35
CA ARG A 298 13.47 15.48 -9.88
C ARG A 298 13.33 14.07 -9.28
N GLN A 299 12.97 14.03 -7.99
CA GLN A 299 12.58 12.81 -7.30
C GLN A 299 11.07 12.80 -7.08
N GLN A 300 10.42 11.64 -7.14
CA GLN A 300 8.97 11.52 -6.94
C GLN A 300 8.65 11.16 -5.49
N LEU A 301 7.53 11.69 -4.99
CA LEU A 301 7.05 11.44 -3.63
C LEU A 301 6.47 10.01 -3.49
N ASN A 302 6.71 9.37 -2.36
CA ASN A 302 5.87 8.31 -1.81
C ASN A 302 5.01 8.92 -0.68
N ALA A 303 3.69 8.93 -0.84
CA ALA A 303 2.77 9.54 0.12
C ALA A 303 2.50 8.66 1.35
N ILE A 304 2.77 7.35 1.26
CA ILE A 304 2.57 6.37 2.33
C ILE A 304 3.91 5.84 2.86
N SER A 305 3.87 5.13 4.00
CA SER A 305 5.03 4.40 4.53
C SER A 305 5.49 3.33 3.53
N SER A 306 6.78 2.99 3.57
CA SER A 306 7.33 1.90 2.74
C SER A 306 7.28 0.53 3.43
N PHE A 307 6.99 0.49 4.72
CA PHE A 307 6.92 -0.74 5.51
C PHE A 307 5.63 -1.50 5.20
N ILE A 308 5.71 -2.84 5.17
CA ILE A 308 4.53 -3.70 5.22
C ILE A 308 3.99 -3.63 6.67
N ASP A 309 3.12 -2.67 6.96
CA ASP A 309 2.61 -2.37 8.30
C ASP A 309 1.09 -2.07 8.37
N ALA A 310 0.36 -2.39 7.30
CA ALA A 310 -1.07 -2.17 7.12
C ALA A 310 -1.48 -0.68 7.19
N SER A 311 -0.61 0.21 6.72
CA SER A 311 -0.92 1.63 6.45
C SER A 311 -2.17 1.81 5.60
N LEU A 312 -2.46 0.90 4.67
CA LEU A 312 -3.69 0.89 3.87
C LEU A 312 -4.98 0.65 4.69
N VAL A 313 -4.85 0.11 5.91
CA VAL A 313 -5.94 -0.06 6.89
C VAL A 313 -5.96 1.12 7.86
N TYR A 314 -4.80 1.52 8.38
CA TYR A 314 -4.68 2.45 9.51
C TYR A 314 -4.45 3.92 9.13
N GLY A 315 -4.16 4.20 7.87
CA GLY A 315 -3.69 5.49 7.39
C GLY A 315 -2.17 5.63 7.48
N HIS A 316 -1.67 6.76 6.98
CA HIS A 316 -0.25 7.14 6.92
C HIS A 316 0.02 8.52 7.55
N THR A 317 -1.03 9.17 8.11
CA THR A 317 -0.95 10.44 8.84
C THR A 317 -1.77 10.36 10.14
N PRO A 318 -1.46 11.18 11.18
CA PRO A 318 -2.22 11.18 12.43
C PRO A 318 -3.70 11.52 12.25
N GLN A 319 -4.02 12.47 11.36
CA GLN A 319 -5.41 12.86 11.08
C GLN A 319 -6.20 11.70 10.44
N LEU A 320 -5.63 11.02 9.44
CA LEU A 320 -6.32 9.90 8.79
C LEU A 320 -6.55 8.74 9.76
N GLN A 321 -5.57 8.43 10.62
CA GLN A 321 -5.76 7.44 11.68
C GLN A 321 -6.84 7.87 12.69
N SER A 322 -6.88 9.13 13.09
CA SER A 322 -7.92 9.66 13.97
C SER A 322 -9.32 9.48 13.37
N ASP A 323 -9.48 9.87 12.10
CA ASP A 323 -10.74 9.77 11.36
C ASP A 323 -11.21 8.32 11.09
N LEU A 324 -10.28 7.36 11.06
CA LEU A 324 -10.58 5.93 10.83
C LEU A 324 -10.91 5.18 12.13
N ARG A 325 -10.84 5.81 13.31
CA ARG A 325 -11.01 5.16 14.62
C ARG A 325 -12.36 5.47 15.26
N ASP A 326 -12.92 4.50 15.99
CA ASP A 326 -14.07 4.72 16.86
C ASP A 326 -13.64 5.35 18.20
N LEU A 327 -13.25 6.62 18.14
CA LEU A 327 -12.86 7.42 19.31
C LEU A 327 -14.03 7.64 20.27
N CYS A 328 -15.26 7.69 19.74
CA CYS A 328 -16.49 7.87 20.50
C CYS A 328 -16.84 6.64 21.36
N GLY A 329 -16.69 5.44 20.81
CA GLY A 329 -16.97 4.17 21.50
C GLY A 329 -15.92 3.79 22.55
N ARG A 330 -14.75 4.46 22.58
CA ARG A 330 -13.66 4.24 23.55
C ARG A 330 -13.29 2.76 23.72
N ASN A 331 -13.27 2.03 22.60
CA ASN A 331 -13.17 0.57 22.55
C ASN A 331 -11.89 0.06 21.84
N GLY A 332 -11.11 0.95 21.21
CA GLY A 332 -9.92 0.59 20.43
C GLY A 332 -10.21 0.06 19.01
N LYS A 333 -11.46 0.12 18.56
CA LYS A 333 -11.90 -0.34 17.23
C LYS A 333 -11.72 0.75 16.16
N LEU A 334 -11.69 0.31 14.90
CA LEU A 334 -11.85 1.16 13.72
C LEU A 334 -13.33 1.52 13.52
N ALA A 335 -13.57 2.71 12.99
CA ALA A 335 -14.88 3.21 12.63
C ALA A 335 -15.52 2.34 11.53
N VAL A 336 -16.85 2.23 11.54
CA VAL A 336 -17.63 1.35 10.65
C VAL A 336 -18.75 2.12 9.96
N ASN A 337 -19.30 1.56 8.90
CA ASN A 337 -20.42 2.18 8.19
C ASN A 337 -21.66 2.35 9.10
N GLY A 338 -22.14 3.58 9.22
CA GLY A 338 -23.35 3.91 10.00
C GLY A 338 -24.67 3.68 9.26
N ARG A 339 -24.66 3.40 7.95
CA ARG A 339 -25.87 3.23 7.12
C ARG A 339 -26.10 1.78 6.68
N PHE A 340 -25.04 1.02 6.40
CA PHE A 340 -25.12 -0.33 5.83
C PHE A 340 -24.30 -1.35 6.60
N ARG A 341 -24.82 -2.58 6.66
CA ARG A 341 -24.16 -3.81 7.15
C ARG A 341 -24.44 -4.93 6.16
N ASP A 342 -23.73 -6.04 6.26
CA ASP A 342 -24.12 -7.24 5.52
C ASP A 342 -25.34 -7.94 6.14
N ARG A 343 -25.78 -9.05 5.54
CA ARG A 343 -26.99 -9.78 5.93
C ARG A 343 -26.92 -10.36 7.36
N GLN A 344 -25.71 -10.51 7.88
CA GLN A 344 -25.38 -11.05 9.19
C GLN A 344 -25.05 -9.92 10.20
N GLY A 345 -25.19 -8.67 9.79
CA GLY A 345 -24.94 -7.50 10.63
C GLY A 345 -23.47 -7.13 10.79
N ARG A 346 -22.53 -7.79 10.09
CA ARG A 346 -21.10 -7.45 10.15
C ARG A 346 -20.86 -6.10 9.45
N PRO A 347 -19.86 -5.32 9.87
CA PRO A 347 -19.63 -3.98 9.35
C PRO A 347 -19.09 -4.00 7.90
N TYR A 348 -19.36 -2.89 7.21
CA TYR A 348 -18.56 -2.39 6.09
C TYR A 348 -17.68 -1.22 6.53
N LEU A 349 -16.74 -0.84 5.66
CA LEU A 349 -15.95 0.39 5.78
C LEU A 349 -16.85 1.64 5.90
N PRO A 350 -16.42 2.69 6.64
CA PRO A 350 -17.11 3.97 6.63
C PRO A 350 -17.11 4.59 5.23
N PHE A 351 -17.99 5.55 4.97
CA PHE A 351 -17.94 6.34 3.72
C PHE A 351 -16.96 7.52 3.84
N VAL A 352 -16.56 8.07 2.70
CA VAL A 352 -15.92 9.39 2.64
C VAL A 352 -16.86 10.48 3.18
N ALA A 353 -16.29 11.55 3.74
CA ALA A 353 -17.06 12.65 4.32
C ALA A 353 -17.67 13.59 3.27
N GLU A 354 -17.06 13.66 2.07
CA GLU A 354 -17.48 14.53 0.97
C GLU A 354 -18.56 13.85 0.13
N THR A 355 -19.74 14.46 0.05
CA THR A 355 -20.91 13.93 -0.67
C THR A 355 -21.55 15.00 -1.56
N PRO A 356 -21.98 14.67 -2.80
CA PRO A 356 -21.87 13.37 -3.45
C PRO A 356 -20.44 13.06 -3.86
N SER A 357 -19.96 11.87 -3.51
CA SER A 357 -18.69 11.34 -3.98
C SER A 357 -18.82 10.87 -5.44
N ALA A 358 -17.70 10.66 -6.13
CA ALA A 358 -17.73 10.19 -7.51
C ALA A 358 -18.12 8.70 -7.66
N CYS A 359 -18.25 7.95 -6.56
CA CYS A 359 -18.85 6.63 -6.55
C CYS A 359 -20.38 6.77 -6.62
N GLY A 360 -20.96 6.47 -7.79
CA GLY A 360 -22.36 6.75 -8.08
C GLY A 360 -23.39 5.77 -7.50
N GLN A 361 -24.64 5.94 -7.95
CA GLN A 361 -25.81 5.09 -7.61
C GLN A 361 -26.23 5.09 -6.13
N GLY A 362 -25.99 6.18 -5.40
CA GLY A 362 -26.48 6.38 -4.03
C GLY A 362 -25.81 5.50 -2.98
N VAL A 363 -24.57 5.07 -3.24
CA VAL A 363 -23.65 4.48 -2.26
C VAL A 363 -22.31 5.15 -2.47
N GLU A 364 -21.91 5.95 -1.49
CA GLU A 364 -20.70 6.76 -1.56
C GLU A 364 -19.42 5.88 -1.59
N CYS A 365 -18.29 6.49 -1.95
CA CYS A 365 -17.00 5.84 -1.85
C CYS A 365 -16.71 5.42 -0.41
N PHE A 366 -16.20 4.22 -0.21
CA PHE A 366 -15.67 3.77 1.08
C PHE A 366 -14.38 4.51 1.44
N ARG A 367 -14.11 4.69 2.73
CA ARG A 367 -12.89 5.29 3.28
C ARG A 367 -12.06 4.24 4.01
N ALA A 368 -10.77 4.21 3.74
CA ALA A 368 -9.77 3.36 4.38
C ALA A 368 -8.46 4.15 4.59
N GLY A 369 -7.38 3.48 4.99
CA GLY A 369 -6.04 4.07 5.12
C GLY A 369 -5.36 4.43 3.79
N ASP A 370 -5.75 3.75 2.70
CA ASP A 370 -5.38 4.08 1.33
C ASP A 370 -6.60 4.56 0.50
N GLY A 371 -6.37 5.53 -0.38
CA GLY A 371 -7.43 6.16 -1.19
C GLY A 371 -7.93 5.33 -2.38
N ARG A 372 -7.19 4.29 -2.80
CA ARG A 372 -7.51 3.40 -3.93
C ARG A 372 -8.44 2.25 -3.54
N VAL A 373 -8.88 2.16 -2.28
CA VAL A 373 -9.78 1.09 -1.79
C VAL A 373 -11.02 0.85 -2.68
N ASN A 374 -11.55 1.87 -3.36
CA ASN A 374 -12.71 1.75 -4.25
C ASN A 374 -12.38 1.33 -5.69
N GLU A 375 -11.10 1.30 -6.09
CA GLU A 375 -10.67 1.11 -7.48
C GLU A 375 -11.30 -0.13 -8.12
N ALA A 376 -11.33 -1.26 -7.40
CA ALA A 376 -12.02 -2.48 -7.81
C ALA A 376 -12.64 -3.23 -6.62
N LEU A 377 -13.68 -4.04 -6.88
CA LEU A 377 -14.35 -4.85 -5.86
C LEU A 377 -13.44 -5.75 -4.99
N PRO A 378 -12.35 -6.38 -5.49
CA PRO A 378 -11.48 -7.24 -4.68
C PRO A 378 -10.75 -6.45 -3.59
N LEU A 379 -10.35 -5.19 -3.87
CA LEU A 379 -9.77 -4.31 -2.87
C LEU A 379 -10.79 -3.95 -1.78
N ILE A 380 -12.02 -3.56 -2.15
CA ILE A 380 -13.08 -3.28 -1.18
C ILE A 380 -13.32 -4.50 -0.27
N ALA A 381 -13.31 -5.71 -0.84
CA ALA A 381 -13.45 -6.96 -0.10
C ALA A 381 -12.30 -7.18 0.89
N LEU A 382 -11.05 -7.04 0.47
CA LEU A 382 -9.87 -7.19 1.33
C LEU A 382 -9.82 -6.11 2.43
N HIS A 383 -9.95 -4.83 2.10
CA HIS A 383 -9.99 -3.75 3.11
C HIS A 383 -11.13 -3.94 4.12
N THR A 384 -12.30 -4.43 3.70
CA THR A 384 -13.41 -4.76 4.61
C THR A 384 -13.08 -5.96 5.50
N LEU A 385 -12.38 -6.97 4.97
CA LEU A 385 -11.95 -8.15 5.73
C LEU A 385 -11.01 -7.75 6.89
N TRP A 386 -10.03 -6.90 6.62
CA TRP A 386 -9.05 -6.47 7.63
C TRP A 386 -9.59 -5.43 8.62
N LEU A 387 -10.58 -4.61 8.22
CA LEU A 387 -11.40 -3.82 9.15
C LEU A 387 -12.12 -4.72 10.17
N ARG A 388 -12.74 -5.80 9.69
CA ARG A 388 -13.44 -6.79 10.55
C ARG A 388 -12.44 -7.47 11.49
N GLU A 389 -11.29 -7.92 10.97
CA GLU A 389 -10.26 -8.60 11.75
C GLU A 389 -9.67 -7.71 12.86
N HIS A 390 -9.34 -6.45 12.57
CA HIS A 390 -8.90 -5.50 13.60
C HIS A 390 -9.95 -5.35 14.70
N ASN A 391 -11.22 -5.20 14.33
CA ASN A 391 -12.30 -4.99 15.29
C ASN A 391 -12.58 -6.23 16.15
N ARG A 392 -12.39 -7.43 15.59
CA ARG A 392 -12.44 -8.72 16.28
C ARG A 392 -11.27 -8.88 17.26
N LEU A 393 -10.05 -8.58 16.83
CA LEU A 393 -8.86 -8.59 17.68
C LEU A 393 -8.96 -7.58 18.83
N ALA A 394 -9.38 -6.35 18.56
CA ALA A 394 -9.57 -5.31 19.58
C ALA A 394 -10.58 -5.75 20.67
N GLU A 395 -11.68 -6.37 20.26
CA GLU A 395 -12.69 -6.94 21.17
C GLU A 395 -12.11 -8.06 22.03
N THR A 396 -11.45 -9.05 21.42
CA THR A 396 -10.81 -10.16 22.14
C THR A 396 -9.72 -9.68 23.10
N LEU A 397 -8.86 -8.76 22.67
CA LEU A 397 -7.80 -8.18 23.50
C LEU A 397 -8.35 -7.41 24.69
N LYS A 398 -9.46 -6.67 24.53
CA LYS A 398 -10.11 -5.93 25.63
C LYS A 398 -10.86 -6.85 26.60
N LEU A 399 -11.41 -7.96 26.14
CA LEU A 399 -12.03 -8.98 27.00
C LEU A 399 -10.99 -9.67 27.90
N ILE A 400 -9.83 -10.04 27.33
CA ILE A 400 -8.72 -10.65 28.06
C ILE A 400 -8.04 -9.62 28.98
N ASN A 401 -7.78 -8.42 28.46
CA ASN A 401 -7.06 -7.35 29.16
C ASN A 401 -8.00 -6.19 29.52
N GLN A 402 -8.93 -6.46 30.44
CA GLN A 402 -9.95 -5.46 30.85
C GLN A 402 -9.32 -4.14 31.35
N HIS A 403 -8.11 -4.20 31.91
CA HIS A 403 -7.34 -3.05 32.39
C HIS A 403 -6.69 -2.19 31.28
N TRP A 404 -6.62 -2.65 30.02
CA TRP A 404 -6.01 -1.88 28.93
C TRP A 404 -6.83 -0.64 28.54
N SER A 405 -6.13 0.44 28.24
CA SER A 405 -6.73 1.64 27.66
C SER A 405 -7.17 1.39 26.21
N PRO A 406 -8.10 2.20 25.66
CA PRO A 406 -8.53 2.06 24.27
C PRO A 406 -7.38 2.26 23.25
N GLU A 407 -6.36 3.04 23.63
CA GLU A 407 -5.14 3.21 22.83
C GLU A 407 -4.28 1.95 22.83
N ALA A 408 -4.08 1.31 24.00
CA ALA A 408 -3.33 0.06 24.09
C ALA A 408 -4.00 -1.07 23.30
N VAL A 409 -5.34 -1.18 23.37
CA VAL A 409 -6.11 -2.13 22.55
C VAL A 409 -5.92 -1.84 21.05
N PHE A 410 -6.04 -0.58 20.63
CA PHE A 410 -5.87 -0.18 19.24
C PHE A 410 -4.46 -0.49 18.70
N GLN A 411 -3.41 -0.11 19.43
CA GLN A 411 -2.03 -0.30 18.96
C GLN A 411 -1.60 -1.77 18.97
N GLU A 412 -2.00 -2.59 19.96
CA GLU A 412 -1.69 -4.03 19.94
C GLU A 412 -2.49 -4.77 18.85
N ALA A 413 -3.75 -4.41 18.60
CA ALA A 413 -4.51 -4.95 17.46
C ALA A 413 -3.87 -4.54 16.11
N ARG A 414 -3.50 -3.27 15.94
CA ARG A 414 -2.74 -2.77 14.77
C ARG A 414 -1.42 -3.53 14.57
N LYS A 415 -0.68 -3.75 15.65
CA LYS A 415 0.61 -4.46 15.64
C LYS A 415 0.45 -5.93 15.23
N ILE A 416 -0.60 -6.61 15.69
CA ILE A 416 -0.93 -7.97 15.25
C ILE A 416 -1.32 -7.99 13.77
N VAL A 417 -2.21 -7.09 13.32
CA VAL A 417 -2.62 -7.03 11.90
C VAL A 417 -1.43 -6.74 10.98
N GLY A 418 -0.56 -5.80 11.33
CA GLY A 418 0.68 -5.54 10.59
C GLY A 418 1.58 -6.78 10.52
N ALA A 419 1.76 -7.50 11.64
CA ALA A 419 2.51 -8.76 11.64
C ALA A 419 1.89 -9.81 10.70
N LEU A 420 0.55 -9.94 10.66
CA LEU A 420 -0.14 -10.88 9.76
C LEU A 420 0.06 -10.55 8.27
N HIS A 421 0.32 -9.29 7.92
CA HIS A 421 0.71 -8.90 6.55
C HIS A 421 2.16 -9.30 6.22
N GLN A 422 3.06 -9.40 7.20
CA GLN A 422 4.51 -9.60 7.02
C GLN A 422 4.93 -11.04 6.67
N VAL A 423 5.09 -11.92 7.67
CA VAL A 423 5.01 -13.40 7.59
C VAL A 423 5.97 -14.11 6.60
N ARG A 424 7.22 -14.42 6.97
CA ARG A 424 8.31 -15.16 6.26
C ARG A 424 8.26 -16.72 6.31
N VAL A 425 8.82 -17.40 5.29
CA VAL A 425 9.13 -18.86 5.28
C VAL A 425 10.21 -19.24 6.31
N ARG A 426 10.07 -20.41 6.99
CA ARG A 426 11.18 -21.10 7.67
C ARG A 426 11.44 -22.47 7.02
N ARG A 427 12.69 -22.74 6.63
CA ARG A 427 13.22 -24.09 6.32
C ARG A 427 13.80 -24.75 7.58
N PRO A 428 13.96 -26.09 7.60
CA PRO A 428 14.69 -26.78 8.67
C PRO A 428 16.15 -26.33 8.78
N LEU A 429 16.78 -26.64 9.91
CA LEU A 429 18.21 -26.43 10.13
C LEU A 429 19.00 -27.38 9.23
N GLN A 430 19.68 -26.85 8.22
CA GLN A 430 20.68 -27.59 7.47
C GLN A 430 22.06 -27.18 7.94
N ASP A 431 22.58 -27.93 8.90
CA ASP A 431 23.95 -27.76 9.38
C ASP A 431 24.97 -28.24 8.33
N ARG A 432 26.20 -27.74 8.48
CA ARG A 432 27.39 -27.87 7.62
C ARG A 432 27.46 -29.13 6.74
N CYS A 433 27.63 -28.90 5.43
CA CYS A 433 28.67 -29.59 4.65
C CYS A 433 29.09 -28.76 3.43
N SER A 434 30.28 -28.14 3.51
CA SER A 434 31.00 -27.69 2.31
C SER A 434 31.73 -28.90 1.71
N SER A 435 31.52 -29.20 0.43
CA SER A 435 32.24 -30.29 -0.26
C SER A 435 33.06 -29.78 -1.44
N HIS A 436 34.37 -30.06 -1.39
CA HIS A 436 35.24 -30.04 -2.56
C HIS A 436 34.98 -31.28 -3.44
N THR A 437 35.47 -31.19 -4.69
CA THR A 437 35.88 -32.33 -5.57
C THR A 437 34.84 -33.37 -6.01
N ASN A 438 34.51 -33.30 -7.30
CA ASN A 438 34.61 -34.37 -8.31
C ASN A 438 34.34 -35.83 -7.90
N LEU A 439 33.45 -36.51 -8.64
CA LEU A 439 33.86 -37.65 -9.51
C LEU A 439 32.78 -38.06 -10.55
N THR A 440 33.27 -38.76 -11.55
CA THR A 440 32.75 -39.18 -12.87
C THR A 440 31.43 -40.00 -12.96
N ARG A 441 30.54 -39.57 -13.87
CA ARG A 441 30.09 -40.29 -15.11
C ARG A 441 29.90 -41.83 -15.08
N SER A 442 28.67 -42.32 -15.28
CA SER A 442 28.25 -43.07 -16.51
C SER A 442 26.80 -43.65 -16.51
N ASP A 443 26.04 -43.32 -17.56
CA ASP A 443 25.12 -44.14 -18.37
C ASP A 443 23.91 -44.98 -17.84
N SER A 444 22.82 -44.84 -18.63
CA SER A 444 21.86 -45.88 -19.10
C SER A 444 20.44 -46.04 -18.49
N GLN A 445 19.46 -45.55 -19.28
CA GLN A 445 18.15 -46.14 -19.66
C GLN A 445 17.31 -46.96 -18.67
N LEU A 446 16.06 -46.50 -18.43
CA LEU A 446 14.85 -47.21 -18.88
C LEU A 446 13.65 -46.25 -19.02
N SER A 447 12.44 -46.73 -19.39
CA SER A 447 11.35 -45.89 -19.90
C SER A 447 9.94 -46.27 -19.44
N ARG A 448 9.11 -45.23 -19.20
CA ARG A 448 7.63 -45.24 -18.98
C ARG A 448 7.13 -45.85 -17.64
N PRO A 449 5.89 -45.56 -17.20
CA PRO A 449 4.95 -44.52 -17.66
C PRO A 449 4.75 -43.39 -16.62
N ALA A 450 4.07 -42.31 -17.01
CA ALA A 450 3.64 -41.27 -16.06
C ALA A 450 2.39 -41.75 -15.29
N GLY A 451 2.54 -41.97 -13.97
CA GLY A 451 1.45 -42.30 -13.04
C GLY A 451 1.15 -41.14 -12.09
N ASN A 452 -0.11 -41.02 -11.64
CA ASN A 452 -0.55 -39.93 -10.78
C ASN A 452 0.11 -39.98 -9.38
N ALA A 453 0.88 -38.95 -9.04
CA ALA A 453 1.38 -38.68 -7.69
C ALA A 453 1.32 -37.18 -7.39
N GLY A 454 0.11 -36.61 -7.38
CA GLY A 454 -0.11 -35.22 -6.97
C GLY A 454 -0.02 -35.10 -5.45
N PHE A 455 1.18 -34.85 -4.92
CA PHE A 455 1.41 -34.72 -3.47
C PHE A 455 0.63 -33.55 -2.88
N LEU A 456 -0.28 -33.87 -1.95
CA LEU A 456 -1.09 -32.89 -1.21
C LEU A 456 -0.26 -32.29 -0.05
N HIS A 457 -0.26 -30.96 0.05
CA HIS A 457 0.48 -30.22 1.08
C HIS A 457 -0.44 -29.62 2.15
N PRO A 458 -0.07 -29.73 3.44
CA PRO A 458 -0.51 -28.85 4.53
C PRO A 458 0.67 -27.96 4.99
N CYS A 459 0.66 -26.62 5.04
CA CYS A 459 -0.35 -25.56 5.27
C CYS A 459 -0.48 -25.07 6.73
N CYS A 460 0.51 -24.29 7.18
CA CYS A 460 0.37 -23.30 8.26
C CYS A 460 0.75 -21.93 7.68
N ASN A 461 -0.21 -21.01 7.56
CA ASN A 461 -0.09 -19.84 6.67
C ASN A 461 -0.07 -18.47 7.41
N ILE A 462 0.52 -17.45 6.76
CA ILE A 462 0.70 -16.02 7.09
C ILE A 462 1.46 -15.37 5.89
N ILE A 463 1.17 -14.13 5.51
CA ILE A 463 0.79 -13.96 4.11
C ILE A 463 1.94 -13.54 3.16
N THR A 464 2.54 -12.35 3.29
CA THR A 464 3.33 -11.79 2.17
C THR A 464 4.66 -12.49 1.92
N MET A 465 5.53 -12.62 2.92
CA MET A 465 6.90 -13.13 2.72
C MET A 465 7.03 -14.67 2.75
N ARG A 466 5.95 -15.42 2.99
CA ARG A 466 5.90 -16.89 2.93
C ARG A 466 4.99 -17.37 1.83
N ASP A 467 3.76 -16.86 1.77
CA ASP A 467 2.75 -17.42 0.87
C ASP A 467 2.73 -16.70 -0.47
N TYR A 468 2.87 -15.37 -0.50
CA TYR A 468 2.85 -14.58 -1.73
C TYR A 468 4.22 -14.55 -2.44
N ILE A 469 5.24 -13.85 -1.92
CA ILE A 469 6.48 -13.53 -2.67
C ILE A 469 7.17 -14.75 -3.30
N PRO A 470 7.34 -15.92 -2.62
CA PRO A 470 7.95 -17.10 -3.24
C PRO A 470 7.19 -17.64 -4.48
N LYS A 471 5.87 -17.43 -4.58
CA LYS A 471 5.06 -17.76 -5.77
C LYS A 471 5.28 -16.77 -6.92
N ILE A 472 5.71 -15.55 -6.62
CA ILE A 472 5.88 -14.47 -7.60
C ILE A 472 7.26 -14.48 -8.24
N ILE A 473 8.31 -14.57 -7.42
CA ILE A 473 9.70 -14.52 -7.89
C ILE A 473 10.32 -15.91 -8.08
N GLY A 474 9.67 -16.97 -7.57
CA GLY A 474 10.18 -18.33 -7.54
C GLY A 474 11.04 -18.59 -6.30
N VAL A 475 11.08 -19.85 -5.84
CA VAL A 475 11.77 -20.23 -4.60
C VAL A 475 13.28 -19.99 -4.68
N GLU A 476 13.92 -20.29 -5.81
CA GLU A 476 15.36 -20.04 -6.00
C GLU A 476 15.70 -18.55 -5.89
N SER A 477 14.93 -17.68 -6.55
CA SER A 477 15.07 -16.23 -6.47
C SER A 477 14.82 -15.70 -5.05
N PHE A 478 13.88 -16.31 -4.31
CA PHE A 478 13.63 -15.96 -2.91
C PHE A 478 14.85 -16.26 -2.03
N GLU A 479 15.41 -17.47 -2.10
CA GLU A 479 16.62 -17.81 -1.33
C GLU A 479 17.82 -16.94 -1.76
N ARG A 480 17.95 -16.62 -3.07
CA ARG A 480 19.04 -15.82 -3.64
C ARG A 480 18.97 -14.32 -3.31
N HIS A 481 17.78 -13.73 -3.31
CA HIS A 481 17.61 -12.26 -3.20
C HIS A 481 17.06 -11.78 -1.86
N ILE A 482 16.39 -12.65 -1.10
CA ILE A 482 15.81 -12.34 0.23
C ILE A 482 16.55 -13.17 1.29
N GLY A 483 16.59 -14.49 1.09
CA GLY A 483 17.25 -15.46 1.97
C GLY A 483 16.63 -15.53 3.37
N PRO A 484 17.30 -16.16 4.34
CA PRO A 484 16.88 -16.10 5.74
C PRO A 484 16.89 -14.66 6.29
N TYR A 485 16.06 -14.39 7.29
CA TYR A 485 16.15 -13.18 8.10
C TYR A 485 17.31 -13.29 9.08
N GLY A 486 18.16 -12.27 9.14
CA GLY A 486 19.35 -12.23 10.00
C GLY A 486 19.20 -11.36 11.25
N GLY A 487 18.02 -10.77 11.47
CA GLY A 487 17.81 -9.67 12.43
C GLY A 487 17.61 -8.33 11.71
N TYR A 488 17.32 -7.29 12.49
CA TYR A 488 17.18 -5.92 12.00
C TYR A 488 18.55 -5.26 11.86
N ASP A 489 18.81 -4.65 10.71
CA ASP A 489 20.03 -3.92 10.39
C ASP A 489 19.74 -2.41 10.31
N PRO A 490 20.23 -1.60 11.27
CA PRO A 490 20.02 -0.16 11.27
C PRO A 490 20.81 0.60 10.19
N THR A 491 21.64 -0.08 9.39
CA THR A 491 22.34 0.50 8.23
C THR A 491 21.54 0.36 6.92
N VAL A 492 20.47 -0.43 6.93
CA VAL A 492 19.61 -0.65 5.76
C VAL A 492 18.55 0.44 5.62
N ASP A 493 18.49 1.05 4.44
CA ASP A 493 17.40 1.94 4.02
C ASP A 493 16.21 1.12 3.53
N ALA A 494 15.13 1.11 4.32
CA ALA A 494 13.88 0.41 4.04
C ALA A 494 12.89 1.23 3.18
N SER A 495 13.33 2.32 2.55
CA SER A 495 12.48 3.12 1.67
C SER A 495 12.12 2.39 0.36
N ALA A 496 10.91 2.61 -0.15
CA ALA A 496 10.49 2.10 -1.45
C ALA A 496 11.34 2.74 -2.57
N SER A 497 11.90 1.90 -3.45
CA SER A 497 12.65 2.37 -4.61
C SER A 497 11.75 2.78 -5.76
N ASN A 498 12.22 3.75 -6.55
CA ASN A 498 11.45 4.31 -7.66
C ASN A 498 11.14 3.26 -8.74
N VAL A 499 12.10 2.37 -9.03
CA VAL A 499 11.91 1.26 -9.99
C VAL A 499 10.89 0.22 -9.50
N PHE A 500 10.81 -0.03 -8.19
CA PHE A 500 9.83 -0.95 -7.63
C PHE A 500 8.40 -0.42 -7.80
N ALA A 501 8.14 0.82 -7.32
CA ALA A 501 6.84 1.48 -7.37
C ALA A 501 6.34 1.79 -8.80
N THR A 502 7.27 1.97 -9.74
CA THR A 502 6.96 2.50 -11.08
C THR A 502 7.02 1.44 -12.18
N ALA A 503 7.76 0.35 -11.97
CA ALA A 503 7.91 -0.72 -12.95
C ALA A 503 7.78 -2.12 -12.34
N ALA A 504 8.69 -2.53 -11.45
CA ALA A 504 8.86 -3.95 -11.12
C ALA A 504 7.64 -4.58 -10.44
N PHE A 505 7.00 -3.90 -9.47
CA PHE A 505 5.82 -4.45 -8.81
C PHE A 505 4.54 -4.29 -9.64
N ARG A 506 4.56 -3.47 -10.69
CA ARG A 506 3.49 -3.33 -11.70
C ARG A 506 3.44 -4.47 -12.71
N PHE A 507 4.17 -5.56 -12.47
CA PHE A 507 4.01 -6.82 -13.22
C PHE A 507 2.57 -7.37 -13.08
N GLY A 508 1.90 -7.11 -11.94
CA GLY A 508 0.52 -7.55 -11.66
C GLY A 508 -0.53 -7.01 -12.63
N HIS A 509 -0.25 -5.91 -13.35
CA HIS A 509 -1.13 -5.49 -14.45
C HIS A 509 -1.19 -6.55 -15.57
N GLY A 510 -0.10 -7.32 -15.75
CA GLY A 510 -0.03 -8.48 -16.64
C GLY A 510 -0.92 -9.65 -16.23
N THR A 511 -1.38 -9.71 -14.98
CA THR A 511 -2.26 -10.79 -14.48
C THR A 511 -3.71 -10.37 -14.23
N ILE A 512 -4.08 -9.12 -14.59
CA ILE A 512 -5.48 -8.66 -14.56
C ILE A 512 -6.34 -9.46 -15.56
N PRO A 513 -7.49 -10.04 -15.13
CA PRO A 513 -8.46 -10.72 -16.00
C PRO A 513 -9.47 -9.73 -16.64
N PRO A 514 -10.11 -10.09 -17.77
CA PRO A 514 -11.15 -9.26 -18.40
C PRO A 514 -12.50 -9.32 -17.68
N ILE A 515 -12.73 -10.39 -16.91
CA ILE A 515 -13.99 -10.68 -16.22
C ILE A 515 -13.70 -10.88 -14.74
N LEU A 516 -14.30 -10.05 -13.89
CA LEU A 516 -14.35 -10.30 -12.45
C LEU A 516 -15.39 -11.39 -12.19
N ARG A 517 -14.91 -12.54 -11.71
CA ARG A 517 -15.74 -13.69 -11.35
C ARG A 517 -16.37 -13.46 -9.98
N ARG A 518 -17.66 -13.76 -9.86
CA ARG A 518 -18.44 -13.77 -8.61
C ARG A 518 -19.15 -15.11 -8.48
N LEU A 519 -19.16 -15.68 -7.29
CA LEU A 519 -19.67 -17.03 -7.06
C LEU A 519 -20.63 -17.11 -5.87
N ASN A 520 -21.66 -17.95 -6.03
CA ASN A 520 -22.66 -18.26 -5.01
C ASN A 520 -22.07 -19.12 -3.87
N GLU A 521 -22.89 -19.44 -2.88
CA GLU A 521 -22.50 -20.23 -1.70
C GLU A 521 -21.92 -21.62 -2.05
N SER A 522 -22.30 -22.21 -3.20
CA SER A 522 -21.80 -23.49 -3.71
C SER A 522 -20.64 -23.36 -4.71
N PHE A 523 -19.95 -22.21 -4.72
CA PHE A 523 -18.84 -21.88 -5.65
C PHE A 523 -19.18 -21.97 -7.15
N GLN A 524 -20.46 -21.87 -7.51
CA GLN A 524 -20.94 -21.78 -8.89
C GLN A 524 -21.28 -20.32 -9.25
N GLU A 525 -21.53 -20.01 -10.53
CA GLU A 525 -22.01 -18.67 -10.92
C GLU A 525 -23.34 -18.35 -10.22
N ASP A 526 -23.47 -17.14 -9.67
CA ASP A 526 -24.68 -16.71 -8.96
C ASP A 526 -25.67 -16.07 -9.96
N PRO A 527 -26.87 -16.64 -10.19
CA PRO A 527 -27.86 -16.05 -11.11
C PRO A 527 -28.36 -14.67 -10.66
N ARG A 528 -28.20 -14.32 -9.38
CA ARG A 528 -28.56 -13.02 -8.80
C ARG A 528 -27.42 -12.01 -8.97
N PHE A 529 -26.17 -12.49 -8.86
CA PHE A 529 -24.95 -11.68 -8.83
C PHE A 529 -23.94 -12.20 -9.86
N PRO A 530 -24.27 -12.16 -11.17
CA PRO A 530 -23.47 -12.76 -12.23
C PRO A 530 -22.08 -12.12 -12.33
N HIS A 531 -21.22 -12.77 -13.11
CA HIS A 531 -19.89 -12.24 -13.42
C HIS A 531 -19.96 -10.85 -14.08
N LEU A 532 -18.92 -10.04 -13.87
CA LEU A 532 -18.85 -8.65 -14.36
C LEU A 532 -17.70 -8.49 -15.35
N ARG A 533 -17.88 -7.73 -16.43
CA ARG A 533 -16.73 -7.19 -17.16
C ARG A 533 -16.00 -6.19 -16.26
N LEU A 534 -14.67 -6.13 -16.33
CA LEU A 534 -13.86 -5.37 -15.38
C LEU A 534 -14.31 -3.90 -15.25
N GLN A 535 -14.64 -3.21 -16.34
CA GLN A 535 -15.08 -1.81 -16.33
C GLN A 535 -16.37 -1.60 -15.52
N GLN A 536 -17.20 -2.63 -15.36
CA GLN A 536 -18.45 -2.60 -14.58
C GLN A 536 -18.23 -2.80 -13.08
N ALA A 537 -17.02 -3.23 -12.69
CA ALA A 537 -16.58 -3.48 -11.31
C ALA A 537 -15.62 -2.40 -10.78
N LEU A 538 -15.11 -1.53 -11.66
CA LEU A 538 -14.30 -0.38 -11.26
C LEU A 538 -15.15 0.68 -10.56
N PHE A 539 -14.66 1.21 -9.44
CA PHE A 539 -15.30 2.29 -8.66
C PHE A 539 -16.79 2.09 -8.32
N SER A 540 -17.21 0.84 -8.11
CA SER A 540 -18.63 0.48 -7.91
C SER A 540 -18.92 -0.10 -6.50
N PRO A 541 -18.69 0.64 -5.39
CA PRO A 541 -18.93 0.15 -4.03
C PRO A 541 -20.40 -0.21 -3.77
N TRP A 542 -21.33 0.37 -4.55
CA TRP A 542 -22.74 0.02 -4.53
C TRP A 542 -23.00 -1.47 -4.77
N ARG A 543 -22.10 -2.19 -5.48
CA ARG A 543 -22.22 -3.63 -5.69
C ARG A 543 -21.93 -4.43 -4.44
N ILE A 544 -20.94 -4.05 -3.63
CA ILE A 544 -20.72 -4.71 -2.33
C ILE A 544 -21.94 -4.53 -1.42
N VAL A 545 -22.49 -3.31 -1.38
CA VAL A 545 -23.64 -2.98 -0.51
C VAL A 545 -24.96 -3.64 -0.98
N LYS A 546 -25.21 -3.72 -2.29
CA LYS A 546 -26.51 -4.16 -2.85
C LYS A 546 -26.49 -5.55 -3.51
N GLU A 547 -25.34 -6.00 -4.02
CA GLU A 547 -25.19 -7.25 -4.80
C GLU A 547 -24.47 -8.36 -4.02
N GLY A 548 -24.84 -8.54 -2.74
CA GLY A 548 -24.53 -9.76 -1.99
C GLY A 548 -23.36 -9.71 -1.00
N GLY A 549 -22.74 -8.56 -0.76
CA GLY A 549 -21.66 -8.42 0.21
C GLY A 549 -20.26 -8.53 -0.40
N ILE A 550 -19.28 -8.86 0.43
CA ILE A 550 -17.89 -9.14 -0.01
C ILE A 550 -17.72 -10.60 -0.44
N GLU A 551 -18.59 -11.46 0.08
CA GLU A 551 -18.54 -12.91 0.00
C GLU A 551 -18.60 -13.45 -1.45
N PRO A 552 -19.44 -12.94 -2.38
CA PRO A 552 -19.44 -13.42 -3.77
C PRO A 552 -18.13 -13.09 -4.51
N THR A 553 -17.51 -11.96 -4.17
CA THR A 553 -16.20 -11.54 -4.71
C THR A 553 -15.10 -12.40 -4.13
N LEU A 554 -15.01 -12.55 -2.79
CA LEU A 554 -14.02 -13.40 -2.12
C LEU A 554 -14.04 -14.85 -2.61
N ARG A 555 -15.23 -15.44 -2.85
CA ARG A 555 -15.32 -16.78 -3.45
C ARG A 555 -14.73 -16.83 -4.86
N GLY A 556 -14.99 -15.82 -5.69
CA GLY A 556 -14.38 -15.68 -7.00
C GLY A 556 -12.85 -15.59 -6.94
N MET A 557 -12.31 -14.82 -5.99
CA MET A 557 -10.88 -14.65 -5.77
C MET A 557 -10.18 -15.99 -5.42
N VAL A 558 -10.74 -16.79 -4.51
CA VAL A 558 -10.11 -18.08 -4.09
C VAL A 558 -10.36 -19.24 -5.05
N ALA A 559 -11.50 -19.27 -5.76
CA ALA A 559 -11.93 -20.45 -6.52
C ALA A 559 -11.80 -20.35 -8.04
N THR A 560 -11.36 -19.20 -8.58
CA THR A 560 -11.07 -19.05 -10.01
C THR A 560 -9.59 -18.79 -10.25
N ALA A 561 -9.10 -19.23 -11.41
CA ALA A 561 -7.71 -19.07 -11.81
C ALA A 561 -7.33 -17.60 -11.99
N ALA A 562 -6.07 -17.27 -11.67
CA ALA A 562 -5.47 -16.02 -12.12
C ALA A 562 -5.39 -15.98 -13.66
N ALA A 563 -5.30 -14.78 -14.24
CA ALA A 563 -5.00 -14.66 -15.67
C ALA A 563 -3.48 -14.80 -15.91
N VAL A 564 -3.10 -15.61 -16.89
CA VAL A 564 -1.70 -15.81 -17.30
C VAL A 564 -1.22 -14.64 -18.14
N THR A 565 -0.01 -14.17 -17.83
CA THR A 565 0.80 -13.30 -18.71
C THR A 565 1.66 -14.18 -19.63
N ALA A 566 1.73 -13.85 -20.91
CA ALA A 566 2.69 -14.40 -21.86
C ALA A 566 3.23 -13.29 -22.78
N PRO A 567 4.40 -13.43 -23.44
CA PRO A 567 4.98 -12.38 -24.28
C PRO A 567 4.05 -11.81 -25.37
N ASP A 568 3.14 -12.63 -25.89
CA ASP A 568 2.10 -12.29 -26.88
C ASP A 568 0.74 -11.91 -26.25
N SER A 569 0.61 -12.02 -24.93
CA SER A 569 -0.64 -11.90 -24.17
C SER A 569 -0.41 -11.19 -22.83
N LEU A 570 -0.19 -9.86 -22.88
CA LEU A 570 0.25 -9.06 -21.73
C LEU A 570 -0.92 -8.39 -20.99
N LEU A 571 -1.62 -7.40 -21.56
CA LEU A 571 -2.74 -6.69 -20.92
C LEU A 571 -4.03 -6.78 -21.76
N VAL A 572 -5.16 -6.93 -21.08
CA VAL A 572 -6.49 -7.06 -21.73
C VAL A 572 -7.07 -5.72 -22.18
N GLU A 573 -7.93 -5.74 -23.21
CA GLU A 573 -8.60 -4.56 -23.76
C GLU A 573 -9.44 -3.77 -22.73
N GLU A 574 -9.96 -4.45 -21.69
CA GLU A 574 -10.57 -3.82 -20.53
C GLU A 574 -9.71 -2.73 -19.89
N VAL A 575 -8.37 -2.86 -19.92
CA VAL A 575 -7.42 -1.89 -19.35
C VAL A 575 -6.57 -1.16 -20.38
N THR A 576 -6.50 -1.58 -21.65
CA THR A 576 -5.77 -0.82 -22.71
C THR A 576 -6.67 0.05 -23.58
N GLU A 577 -7.95 -0.30 -23.73
CA GLU A 577 -8.92 0.43 -24.57
C GLU A 577 -10.06 1.06 -23.76
N SER A 578 -10.30 0.53 -22.55
CA SER A 578 -11.51 0.81 -21.77
C SER A 578 -11.26 1.11 -20.29
N LEU A 579 -10.05 1.54 -19.90
CA LEU A 579 -9.78 1.87 -18.50
C LEU A 579 -10.64 3.07 -18.08
N LEU A 580 -11.60 2.82 -17.19
CA LEU A 580 -12.40 3.85 -16.57
C LEU A 580 -11.60 4.51 -15.44
N VAL A 581 -11.32 5.79 -15.58
CA VAL A 581 -10.94 6.66 -14.46
C VAL A 581 -12.05 7.68 -14.30
N LEU A 582 -12.62 7.79 -13.10
CA LEU A 582 -13.76 8.68 -12.77
C LEU A 582 -13.48 10.20 -12.94
N ASP A 583 -12.32 10.57 -13.49
CA ASP A 583 -11.90 11.96 -13.76
C ASP A 583 -11.69 12.23 -15.27
N SER A 584 -11.70 11.20 -16.13
CA SER A 584 -11.46 11.36 -17.57
C SER A 584 -12.75 11.20 -18.39
N GLN A 585 -13.05 12.18 -19.26
CA GLN A 585 -14.15 12.09 -20.24
C GLN A 585 -13.81 11.17 -21.44
N LYS A 586 -12.69 10.45 -21.37
CA LYS A 586 -12.19 9.48 -22.35
C LYS A 586 -11.72 8.25 -21.58
N ASN A 587 -11.84 7.07 -22.20
CA ASN A 587 -11.14 5.87 -21.73
C ASN A 587 -9.62 6.10 -21.76
N LEU A 588 -8.89 5.45 -20.85
CA LEU A 588 -7.43 5.48 -20.81
C LEU A 588 -6.84 4.09 -21.13
N ASP A 589 -5.52 4.05 -21.24
CA ASP A 589 -4.73 2.86 -21.57
C ASP A 589 -3.66 2.64 -20.49
N LEU A 590 -3.85 1.63 -19.64
CA LEU A 590 -2.98 1.31 -18.51
C LEU A 590 -1.54 0.97 -18.94
N ALA A 591 -1.36 0.30 -20.08
CA ALA A 591 -0.02 -0.01 -20.59
C ALA A 591 0.70 1.28 -21.00
N ALA A 592 0.02 2.13 -21.75
CA ALA A 592 0.56 3.43 -22.16
C ALA A 592 0.82 4.37 -20.97
N LEU A 593 -0.04 4.35 -19.94
CA LEU A 593 0.16 5.08 -18.69
C LEU A 593 1.39 4.58 -17.91
N ASN A 594 1.65 3.27 -17.83
CA ASN A 594 2.83 2.74 -17.15
C ASN A 594 4.14 3.12 -17.87
N LEU A 595 4.16 2.98 -19.19
CA LEU A 595 5.30 3.40 -20.03
C LEU A 595 5.58 4.91 -19.87
N GLN A 596 4.55 5.76 -19.98
CA GLN A 596 4.69 7.21 -19.78
C GLN A 596 5.11 7.56 -18.35
N ARG A 597 4.66 6.80 -17.33
CA ARG A 597 5.06 7.00 -15.93
C ARG A 597 6.51 6.62 -15.67
N GLY A 598 7.03 5.56 -16.30
CA GLY A 598 8.46 5.21 -16.25
C GLY A 598 9.34 6.35 -16.81
N ARG A 599 8.91 6.98 -17.89
CA ARG A 599 9.57 8.14 -18.51
C ARG A 599 9.45 9.41 -17.65
N ASP A 600 8.27 9.70 -17.10
CA ASP A 600 8.01 10.79 -16.15
C ASP A 600 8.91 10.72 -14.90
N HIS A 601 9.13 9.49 -14.40
CA HIS A 601 10.02 9.20 -13.27
C HIS A 601 11.50 9.13 -13.66
N GLY A 602 11.86 9.27 -14.94
CA GLY A 602 13.25 9.20 -15.40
C GLY A 602 13.92 7.87 -15.01
N LEU A 603 13.24 6.74 -15.27
CA LEU A 603 13.83 5.42 -15.08
C LEU A 603 14.84 5.10 -16.20
N PRO A 604 16.01 4.54 -15.86
CA PRO A 604 16.95 4.00 -16.83
C PRO A 604 16.40 2.92 -17.76
N GLY A 605 17.13 2.69 -18.85
CA GLY A 605 16.85 1.66 -19.84
C GLY A 605 16.80 0.24 -19.26
N TYR A 606 16.05 -0.64 -19.93
CA TYR A 606 15.89 -2.05 -19.54
C TYR A 606 17.23 -2.77 -19.33
N ASN A 607 18.22 -2.52 -20.20
CA ASN A 607 19.54 -3.14 -20.11
C ASN A 607 20.35 -2.70 -18.88
N ASP A 608 20.18 -1.47 -18.40
CA ASP A 608 20.90 -0.94 -17.24
C ASP A 608 20.36 -1.56 -15.94
N TRP A 609 19.05 -1.83 -15.90
CA TRP A 609 18.42 -2.62 -14.85
C TRP A 609 18.80 -4.11 -14.91
N ARG A 610 19.00 -4.68 -16.11
CA ARG A 610 19.58 -6.02 -16.27
C ARG A 610 21.00 -6.09 -15.70
N ASP A 611 21.85 -5.12 -16.04
CA ASP A 611 23.23 -5.03 -15.55
C ASP A 611 23.30 -4.87 -14.03
N PHE A 612 22.46 -4.00 -13.44
CA PHE A 612 22.27 -3.88 -11.98
C PHE A 612 21.88 -5.20 -11.28
N CYS A 613 21.24 -6.12 -12.00
CA CYS A 613 20.87 -7.45 -11.53
C CYS A 613 21.88 -8.55 -11.90
N GLY A 614 22.99 -8.22 -12.56
CA GLY A 614 23.99 -9.18 -13.03
C GLY A 614 23.49 -10.06 -14.18
N LEU A 615 22.54 -9.56 -14.97
CA LEU A 615 21.98 -10.23 -16.15
C LEU A 615 22.65 -9.70 -17.42
N LYS A 616 22.98 -10.60 -18.36
CA LYS A 616 23.57 -10.26 -19.67
C LYS A 616 22.76 -9.15 -20.36
N ARG A 617 23.40 -8.03 -20.71
CA ARG A 617 22.81 -6.98 -21.57
C ARG A 617 22.46 -7.56 -22.95
N ILE A 618 21.35 -7.10 -23.50
CA ILE A 618 20.82 -7.50 -24.81
C ILE A 618 21.42 -6.56 -25.85
N VAL A 619 22.15 -7.11 -26.84
CA VAL A 619 22.81 -6.32 -27.90
C VAL A 619 22.15 -6.58 -29.26
N THR A 620 21.71 -7.81 -29.49
CA THR A 620 21.14 -8.27 -30.76
C THR A 620 19.66 -8.65 -30.62
N LEU A 621 18.99 -8.83 -31.76
CA LEU A 621 17.66 -9.42 -31.82
C LEU A 621 17.62 -10.84 -31.25
N ASP A 622 18.69 -11.62 -31.45
CA ASP A 622 18.75 -13.01 -31.00
C ASP A 622 18.92 -13.10 -29.47
N ASP A 623 19.67 -12.17 -28.85
CA ASP A 623 19.69 -12.01 -27.39
C ASP A 623 18.30 -11.70 -26.83
N LEU A 624 17.53 -10.83 -27.50
CA LEU A 624 16.18 -10.46 -27.09
C LEU A 624 15.22 -11.65 -27.25
N ALA A 625 15.30 -12.38 -28.36
CA ALA A 625 14.49 -13.58 -28.60
C ALA A 625 14.83 -14.73 -27.62
N GLU A 626 16.08 -14.87 -27.18
CA GLU A 626 16.46 -15.84 -26.14
C GLU A 626 15.81 -15.51 -24.78
N VAL A 627 15.76 -14.22 -24.43
CA VAL A 627 15.20 -13.74 -23.15
C VAL A 627 13.67 -13.76 -23.15
N VAL A 628 13.05 -13.35 -24.26
CA VAL A 628 11.59 -13.27 -24.41
C VAL A 628 10.96 -14.64 -24.72
N ARG A 629 11.72 -15.56 -25.32
CA ARG A 629 11.28 -16.88 -25.84
C ARG A 629 10.22 -16.84 -26.94
N ASP A 630 9.75 -15.66 -27.35
CA ASP A 630 9.04 -15.41 -28.61
C ASP A 630 9.85 -14.45 -29.50
N ARG A 631 10.26 -14.94 -30.69
CA ARG A 631 11.01 -14.15 -31.67
C ARG A 631 10.17 -13.04 -32.31
N ARG A 632 8.89 -13.27 -32.59
CA ARG A 632 7.98 -12.28 -33.20
C ARG A 632 7.74 -11.10 -32.27
N VAL A 633 7.62 -11.37 -30.97
CA VAL A 633 7.53 -10.32 -29.94
C VAL A 633 8.84 -9.55 -29.83
N ALA A 634 9.99 -10.24 -29.82
CA ALA A 634 11.31 -9.59 -29.86
C ALA A 634 11.49 -8.71 -31.13
N GLU A 635 11.08 -9.21 -32.30
CA GLU A 635 11.13 -8.48 -33.58
C GLU A 635 10.25 -7.21 -33.55
N LYS A 636 9.01 -7.30 -33.03
CA LYS A 636 8.14 -6.14 -32.83
C LYS A 636 8.77 -5.10 -31.89
N ILE A 637 9.30 -5.53 -30.75
CA ILE A 637 9.88 -4.64 -29.73
C ILE A 637 11.11 -3.92 -30.31
N LEU A 638 12.02 -4.64 -30.96
CA LEU A 638 13.20 -4.03 -31.55
C LEU A 638 12.84 -3.12 -32.75
N HIS A 639 11.84 -3.47 -33.55
CA HIS A 639 11.31 -2.60 -34.60
C HIS A 639 10.68 -1.31 -34.05
N LEU A 640 10.09 -1.33 -32.85
CA LEU A 640 9.52 -0.15 -32.21
C LEU A 640 10.56 0.74 -31.52
N TYR A 641 11.50 0.14 -30.79
CA TYR A 641 12.49 0.88 -29.98
C TYR A 641 13.80 1.17 -30.70
N GLN A 642 14.06 0.50 -31.83
CA GLN A 642 15.24 0.58 -32.71
C GLN A 642 16.60 0.21 -32.05
N HIS A 643 16.73 0.35 -30.73
CA HIS A 643 17.91 -0.03 -29.95
C HIS A 643 17.48 -0.72 -28.63
N PRO A 644 18.15 -1.80 -28.18
CA PRO A 644 17.75 -2.51 -26.95
C PRO A 644 17.76 -1.67 -25.67
N ASP A 645 18.74 -0.76 -25.52
CA ASP A 645 18.82 0.14 -24.34
C ASP A 645 17.62 1.10 -24.25
N ASN A 646 16.95 1.41 -25.38
CA ASN A 646 15.80 2.31 -25.39
C ASN A 646 14.55 1.71 -24.73
N ILE A 647 14.48 0.38 -24.56
CA ILE A 647 13.29 -0.32 -24.06
C ILE A 647 12.96 0.15 -22.63
N ASP A 648 11.71 0.59 -22.43
CA ASP A 648 11.23 0.99 -21.11
C ASP A 648 11.21 -0.22 -20.15
N VAL A 649 11.82 -0.09 -18.97
CA VAL A 649 12.03 -1.21 -18.03
C VAL A 649 10.75 -1.95 -17.62
N TRP A 650 9.58 -1.28 -17.57
CA TRP A 650 8.30 -1.95 -17.31
C TRP A 650 7.92 -2.95 -18.39
N LEU A 651 8.11 -2.61 -19.68
CA LEU A 651 7.90 -3.57 -20.76
C LEU A 651 8.98 -4.66 -20.72
N GLY A 652 10.24 -4.23 -20.63
CA GLY A 652 11.40 -5.13 -20.69
C GLY A 652 11.30 -6.30 -19.71
N GLY A 653 11.06 -6.04 -18.43
CA GLY A 653 10.91 -7.08 -17.41
C GLY A 653 9.59 -7.86 -17.44
N LEU A 654 8.55 -7.34 -18.13
CA LEU A 654 7.26 -8.03 -18.29
C LEU A 654 7.28 -9.06 -19.43
N VAL A 655 8.11 -8.86 -20.46
CA VAL A 655 8.27 -9.79 -21.59
C VAL A 655 9.33 -10.86 -21.37
N GLU A 656 10.10 -10.80 -20.28
CA GLU A 656 11.03 -11.86 -19.92
C GLU A 656 10.31 -13.18 -19.61
N ASN A 657 10.79 -14.29 -20.18
CA ASN A 657 10.26 -15.62 -19.87
C ASN A 657 10.37 -15.93 -18.37
N PHE A 658 9.26 -16.38 -17.77
CA PHE A 658 9.16 -16.65 -16.33
C PHE A 658 10.10 -17.75 -15.83
N LEU A 659 10.62 -17.56 -14.62
CA LEU A 659 11.40 -18.59 -13.92
C LEU A 659 10.50 -19.75 -13.45
N PRO A 660 11.04 -20.98 -13.29
CA PRO A 660 10.28 -22.13 -12.82
C PRO A 660 9.50 -21.88 -11.52
N GLY A 661 8.19 -22.08 -11.56
CA GLY A 661 7.29 -21.86 -10.42
C GLY A 661 7.01 -20.39 -10.05
N SER A 662 7.59 -19.42 -10.77
CA SER A 662 7.39 -17.98 -10.57
C SER A 662 6.26 -17.41 -11.44
N ARG A 663 5.98 -16.11 -11.29
CA ARG A 663 5.17 -15.29 -12.21
C ARG A 663 5.90 -14.01 -12.65
N THR A 664 7.23 -14.05 -12.69
CA THR A 664 8.10 -12.96 -13.14
C THR A 664 9.34 -13.50 -13.86
N GLY A 665 9.90 -12.70 -14.77
CA GLY A 665 11.22 -12.97 -15.35
C GLY A 665 12.37 -12.64 -14.39
N PRO A 666 13.61 -13.05 -14.71
CA PRO A 666 14.81 -12.82 -13.90
C PRO A 666 14.99 -11.39 -13.36
N LEU A 667 14.69 -10.36 -14.16
CA LEU A 667 14.85 -8.97 -13.77
C LEU A 667 13.85 -8.57 -12.68
N PHE A 668 12.56 -8.82 -12.88
CA PHE A 668 11.56 -8.51 -11.86
C PHE A 668 11.71 -9.39 -10.62
N ALA A 669 12.12 -10.65 -10.77
CA ALA A 669 12.48 -11.51 -9.63
C ALA A 669 13.63 -10.91 -8.79
N CYS A 670 14.65 -10.36 -9.44
CA CYS A 670 15.76 -9.64 -8.79
C CYS A 670 15.32 -8.33 -8.13
N LEU A 671 14.59 -7.47 -8.84
CA LEU A 671 14.18 -6.14 -8.33
C LEU A 671 13.18 -6.24 -7.17
N ILE A 672 12.16 -7.09 -7.30
CA ILE A 672 11.17 -7.36 -6.23
C ILE A 672 11.88 -8.03 -5.04
N GLY A 673 12.74 -9.03 -5.30
CA GLY A 673 13.50 -9.71 -4.26
C GLY A 673 14.38 -8.76 -3.44
N LYS A 674 15.15 -7.88 -4.12
CA LYS A 674 15.96 -6.83 -3.47
C LYS A 674 15.09 -5.89 -2.63
N GLN A 675 13.98 -5.37 -3.15
CA GLN A 675 13.13 -4.46 -2.38
C GLN A 675 12.58 -5.15 -1.13
N MET A 676 11.99 -6.34 -1.29
CA MET A 676 11.38 -7.11 -0.19
C MET A 676 12.41 -7.49 0.89
N LYS A 677 13.68 -7.69 0.53
CA LYS A 677 14.77 -7.84 1.51
C LYS A 677 15.00 -6.56 2.31
N LEU A 678 15.09 -5.40 1.66
CA LEU A 678 15.30 -4.11 2.34
C LEU A 678 14.13 -3.75 3.27
N LEU A 679 12.88 -3.97 2.82
CA LEU A 679 11.67 -3.75 3.64
C LEU A 679 11.60 -4.63 4.89
N ARG A 680 12.28 -5.78 4.88
CA ARG A 680 12.33 -6.74 6.00
C ARG A 680 13.51 -6.46 6.92
N ASP A 681 14.70 -6.32 6.35
CA ASP A 681 15.96 -6.25 7.10
C ASP A 681 16.16 -4.86 7.73
N GLY A 682 15.66 -3.79 7.09
CA GLY A 682 15.68 -2.42 7.63
C GLY A 682 14.45 -2.02 8.47
N ASP A 683 13.58 -2.96 8.84
CA ASP A 683 12.38 -2.70 9.65
C ASP A 683 12.60 -3.13 11.12
N ARG A 684 12.81 -2.14 12.01
CA ARG A 684 12.99 -2.34 13.47
C ARG A 684 11.78 -3.02 14.12
N PHE A 685 10.61 -2.91 13.51
CA PHE A 685 9.35 -3.47 14.00
C PHE A 685 8.93 -4.73 13.23
N TRP A 686 9.82 -5.33 12.43
CA TRP A 686 9.56 -6.61 11.77
C TRP A 686 9.17 -7.66 12.82
N TRP A 687 8.11 -8.43 12.58
CA TRP A 687 7.48 -9.32 13.59
C TRP A 687 8.46 -10.33 14.25
N GLU A 688 9.53 -10.67 13.54
CA GLU A 688 10.56 -11.65 13.90
C GLU A 688 11.68 -11.03 14.73
N ALA A 689 11.82 -9.70 14.71
CA ALA A 689 12.88 -8.97 15.40
C ALA A 689 12.72 -9.08 16.93
N ASP A 690 13.86 -9.07 17.62
CA ASP A 690 13.87 -9.23 19.07
C ASP A 690 13.28 -8.02 19.79
N GLY A 691 12.50 -8.30 20.84
CA GLY A 691 11.70 -7.31 21.57
C GLY A 691 10.36 -6.94 20.91
N VAL A 692 10.13 -7.22 19.62
CA VAL A 692 8.87 -6.86 18.95
C VAL A 692 7.71 -7.73 19.43
N PHE A 693 7.87 -9.06 19.44
CA PHE A 693 6.92 -10.02 20.00
C PHE A 693 7.64 -11.04 20.89
N THR A 694 6.96 -11.54 21.93
CA THR A 694 7.48 -12.66 22.72
C THR A 694 7.53 -13.95 21.88
N ARG A 695 8.36 -14.92 22.28
CA ARG A 695 8.41 -16.24 21.64
C ARG A 695 7.02 -16.87 21.50
N GLN A 696 6.23 -16.84 22.58
CA GLN A 696 4.86 -17.39 22.62
C GLN A 696 3.92 -16.66 21.65
N GLN A 697 4.04 -15.33 21.54
CA GLN A 697 3.26 -14.55 20.56
C GLN A 697 3.64 -14.93 19.12
N ARG A 698 4.95 -15.07 18.82
CA ARG A 698 5.43 -15.54 17.51
C ARG A 698 4.93 -16.96 17.18
N GLU A 699 4.90 -17.86 18.17
CA GLU A 699 4.37 -19.23 18.03
C GLU A 699 2.85 -19.30 17.81
N GLN A 700 2.07 -18.30 18.24
CA GLN A 700 0.64 -18.21 17.89
C GLN A 700 0.40 -17.48 16.56
N LEU A 701 1.15 -16.42 16.25
CA LEU A 701 1.12 -15.76 14.94
C LEU A 701 1.36 -16.79 13.82
N TRP A 702 2.31 -17.72 14.02
CA TRP A 702 2.63 -18.84 13.10
C TRP A 702 1.44 -19.69 12.62
N LYS A 703 0.31 -19.64 13.31
CA LYS A 703 -0.88 -20.48 13.06
C LYS A 703 -2.01 -19.76 12.32
N THR A 704 -1.85 -18.49 11.93
CA THR A 704 -2.96 -17.64 11.47
C THR A 704 -2.96 -17.42 9.96
N SER A 705 -3.62 -18.35 9.24
CA SER A 705 -3.74 -18.33 7.78
C SER A 705 -4.68 -17.23 7.24
N LEU A 706 -4.43 -16.75 6.03
CA LEU A 706 -5.39 -15.90 5.31
C LEU A 706 -6.75 -16.60 5.15
N SER A 707 -6.74 -17.92 4.90
CA SER A 707 -7.97 -18.73 4.86
C SER A 707 -8.75 -18.67 6.18
N ARG A 708 -8.07 -18.75 7.33
CA ARG A 708 -8.68 -18.57 8.65
C ARG A 708 -9.26 -17.17 8.84
N ILE A 709 -8.54 -16.13 8.43
CA ILE A 709 -9.02 -14.73 8.52
C ILE A 709 -10.26 -14.53 7.64
N ILE A 710 -10.32 -15.16 6.46
CA ILE A 710 -11.51 -15.18 5.60
C ILE A 710 -12.69 -15.87 6.31
N CYS A 711 -12.49 -17.04 6.92
CA CYS A 711 -13.56 -17.73 7.67
C CYS A 711 -14.01 -16.96 8.92
N GLU A 712 -13.10 -16.37 9.69
CA GLU A 712 -13.42 -15.66 10.94
C GLU A 712 -14.14 -14.31 10.70
N ASN A 713 -14.15 -13.80 9.45
CA ASN A 713 -14.69 -12.48 9.10
C ASN A 713 -15.68 -12.47 7.91
N SER A 714 -16.14 -13.63 7.41
CA SER A 714 -17.11 -13.75 6.30
C SER A 714 -17.98 -15.01 6.44
N ASP A 715 -18.90 -15.28 5.50
CA ASP A 715 -19.69 -16.53 5.48
C ASP A 715 -18.99 -17.71 4.78
N ILE A 716 -17.72 -17.57 4.40
CA ILE A 716 -16.99 -18.61 3.66
C ILE A 716 -16.46 -19.65 4.64
N GLN A 717 -17.26 -20.70 4.85
CA GLN A 717 -16.93 -21.82 5.76
C GLN A 717 -15.97 -22.84 5.12
N GLU A 718 -16.06 -23.03 3.80
CA GLU A 718 -15.17 -23.90 3.02
C GLU A 718 -14.19 -23.08 2.18
N ILE A 719 -12.90 -23.38 2.30
CA ILE A 719 -11.83 -22.61 1.65
C ILE A 719 -10.58 -23.49 1.45
N PRO A 720 -9.71 -23.23 0.45
CA PRO A 720 -8.44 -23.94 0.33
C PRO A 720 -7.46 -23.53 1.43
N ALA A 721 -6.62 -24.47 1.86
CA ALA A 721 -5.66 -24.23 2.94
C ALA A 721 -4.56 -23.21 2.57
N ASP A 722 -4.06 -23.26 1.33
CA ASP A 722 -3.32 -22.18 0.66
C ASP A 722 -4.26 -21.51 -0.36
N PRO A 723 -4.88 -20.36 -0.04
CA PRO A 723 -5.94 -19.78 -0.85
C PRO A 723 -5.40 -19.08 -2.12
N PHE A 724 -4.07 -18.99 -2.26
CA PHE A 724 -3.39 -18.55 -3.47
C PHE A 724 -3.17 -19.66 -4.50
N ARG A 725 -3.33 -20.94 -4.11
CA ARG A 725 -3.28 -22.07 -5.03
C ARG A 725 -4.66 -22.28 -5.65
N LEU A 726 -4.68 -22.65 -6.93
CA LEU A 726 -5.93 -23.00 -7.59
C LEU A 726 -6.40 -24.39 -7.12
N ALA A 727 -7.49 -24.42 -6.35
CA ALA A 727 -8.23 -25.64 -6.01
C ALA A 727 -9.49 -25.76 -6.89
N ARG A 728 -10.08 -26.96 -7.00
CA ARG A 728 -11.28 -27.22 -7.81
C ARG A 728 -12.43 -27.69 -6.92
N TYR A 729 -13.25 -26.75 -6.45
CA TYR A 729 -14.36 -27.03 -5.55
C TYR A 729 -15.21 -28.25 -6.00
N PRO A 730 -15.52 -29.21 -5.11
CA PRO A 730 -15.17 -29.27 -3.69
C PRO A 730 -13.74 -29.80 -3.39
N ALA A 731 -13.04 -30.37 -4.36
CA ALA A 731 -11.71 -30.95 -4.16
C ALA A 731 -10.64 -29.88 -3.81
N GLY A 732 -10.00 -30.07 -2.66
CA GLY A 732 -9.00 -29.13 -2.13
C GLY A 732 -9.59 -27.95 -1.35
N PHE A 733 -10.91 -27.90 -1.17
CA PHE A 733 -11.57 -27.03 -0.20
C PHE A 733 -11.76 -27.81 1.10
N THR A 734 -11.59 -27.13 2.24
CA THR A 734 -11.76 -27.72 3.57
C THR A 734 -12.69 -26.86 4.40
N PHE A 735 -13.65 -27.49 5.07
CA PHE A 735 -14.51 -26.83 6.06
C PHE A 735 -13.67 -26.43 7.28
N ASN A 736 -13.65 -25.14 7.62
CA ASN A 736 -12.93 -24.64 8.79
C ASN A 736 -13.81 -24.76 10.05
N ALA A 737 -13.64 -25.87 10.77
CA ALA A 737 -14.40 -26.19 11.98
C ALA A 737 -14.31 -25.15 13.11
N LEU A 738 -13.37 -24.18 13.07
CA LEU A 738 -13.34 -23.08 14.04
C LEU A 738 -14.57 -22.14 13.93
N THR A 739 -15.26 -22.10 12.79
CA THR A 739 -16.54 -21.38 12.68
C THR A 739 -17.73 -22.17 13.25
N ALA A 740 -17.55 -23.46 13.55
CA ALA A 740 -18.55 -24.33 14.17
C ALA A 740 -18.52 -24.31 15.72
N GLN A 741 -17.88 -23.32 16.35
CA GLN A 741 -17.89 -23.13 17.81
C GLN A 741 -19.28 -22.84 18.41
N THR A 742 -20.33 -22.71 17.60
CA THR A 742 -21.74 -22.67 18.02
C THR A 742 -22.47 -24.00 17.85
N ALA A 743 -21.83 -25.04 17.30
CA ALA A 743 -22.46 -26.32 16.97
C ALA A 743 -21.81 -27.54 17.65
N ASP A 744 -20.48 -27.58 17.82
CA ASP A 744 -19.74 -28.79 18.25
C ASP A 744 -18.91 -28.59 19.54
N VAL A 745 -19.50 -27.90 20.52
CA VAL A 745 -18.89 -27.70 21.86
C VAL A 745 -19.06 -28.95 22.75
N SER A 746 -19.93 -29.88 22.35
CA SER A 746 -20.21 -31.14 23.07
C SER A 746 -19.03 -32.11 22.98
N ASP A 747 -18.64 -32.52 21.77
CA ASP A 747 -17.71 -33.64 21.58
C ASP A 747 -16.27 -33.20 21.88
N LEU A 748 -15.93 -31.94 21.59
CA LEU A 748 -14.62 -31.37 21.97
C LEU A 748 -14.43 -31.30 23.50
N ARG A 749 -15.53 -31.23 24.28
CA ARG A 749 -15.50 -31.35 25.75
C ARG A 749 -15.44 -32.80 26.24
N LEU A 750 -15.89 -33.77 25.46
CA LEU A 750 -15.80 -35.20 25.79
C LEU A 750 -14.41 -35.77 25.48
N CYS A 751 -13.89 -35.58 24.27
CA CYS A 751 -12.61 -36.15 23.84
C CYS A 751 -11.38 -35.27 24.12
N GLY A 752 -11.58 -33.99 24.45
CA GLY A 752 -10.50 -33.01 24.58
C GLY A 752 -9.76 -32.73 23.26
N PRO A 753 -8.70 -31.91 23.27
CA PRO A 753 -7.84 -31.76 22.11
C PRO A 753 -7.05 -33.06 21.84
N PRO A 754 -6.88 -33.47 20.57
CA PRO A 754 -5.89 -34.48 20.19
C PRO A 754 -4.50 -34.11 20.69
N ARG A 755 -3.64 -35.11 20.94
CA ARG A 755 -2.25 -34.83 21.32
C ARG A 755 -1.50 -34.24 20.11
N PRO A 756 -0.60 -33.26 20.31
CA PRO A 756 0.23 -32.72 19.23
C PRO A 756 1.06 -33.79 18.52
N VAL A 757 1.39 -33.54 17.26
CA VAL A 757 2.31 -34.36 16.45
C VAL A 757 3.59 -33.56 16.21
N ASP A 758 4.74 -34.11 16.59
CA ASP A 758 6.03 -33.49 16.27
C ASP A 758 6.22 -33.41 14.76
N ASN A 759 6.60 -32.24 14.25
CA ASN A 759 6.66 -31.90 12.83
C ASN A 759 5.33 -32.06 12.05
N GLY A 760 4.20 -31.98 12.74
CA GLY A 760 2.86 -31.95 12.15
C GLY A 760 1.87 -31.07 12.91
N ASP A 761 0.63 -31.10 12.45
CA ASP A 761 -0.52 -30.38 13.02
C ASP A 761 -1.81 -31.20 12.77
N PHE A 762 -2.93 -30.79 13.35
CA PHE A 762 -4.23 -31.42 13.10
C PHE A 762 -5.34 -30.39 12.89
N LEU A 763 -6.27 -30.73 12.00
CA LEU A 763 -7.48 -29.94 11.72
C LEU A 763 -8.71 -30.71 12.18
N PHE A 764 -9.62 -30.03 12.89
CA PHE A 764 -10.93 -30.61 13.17
C PHE A 764 -11.83 -30.54 11.92
N SER A 765 -12.64 -31.58 11.76
CA SER A 765 -13.66 -31.74 10.73
C SER A 765 -14.87 -32.44 11.35
N SER A 766 -16.07 -32.21 10.84
CA SER A 766 -17.24 -33.01 11.21
C SER A 766 -17.64 -33.88 10.01
N ARG A 767 -17.48 -35.21 10.13
CA ARG A 767 -17.87 -36.16 9.09
C ARG A 767 -19.02 -37.01 9.64
N SER A 768 -20.13 -37.06 8.91
CA SER A 768 -21.36 -37.76 9.33
C SER A 768 -21.90 -37.36 10.71
N GLY A 769 -21.62 -36.13 11.18
CA GLY A 769 -22.05 -35.63 12.48
C GLY A 769 -21.20 -36.09 13.67
N LYS A 770 -19.98 -36.58 13.45
CA LYS A 770 -18.98 -36.85 14.51
C LYS A 770 -17.75 -35.94 14.35
N LEU A 771 -17.28 -35.41 15.47
CA LEU A 771 -16.01 -34.69 15.54
C LEU A 771 -14.84 -35.61 15.13
N THR A 772 -14.03 -35.16 14.18
CA THR A 772 -12.90 -35.91 13.60
C THR A 772 -11.66 -35.01 13.55
N ALA A 773 -10.51 -35.52 14.00
CA ALA A 773 -9.22 -34.88 13.85
C ALA A 773 -8.49 -35.45 12.63
N LEU A 774 -8.08 -34.57 11.71
CA LEU A 774 -7.31 -34.89 10.51
C LEU A 774 -5.86 -34.45 10.71
N TYR A 775 -4.96 -35.41 10.87
CA TYR A 775 -3.53 -35.16 11.11
C TYR A 775 -2.77 -34.94 9.81
N ASN A 776 -1.74 -34.10 9.85
CA ASN A 776 -1.01 -33.61 8.69
C ASN A 776 0.46 -33.30 9.06
N CYS A 777 1.41 -33.53 8.15
CA CYS A 777 2.84 -33.29 8.39
C CYS A 777 3.37 -32.06 7.66
N PHE A 778 4.29 -31.33 8.31
CA PHE A 778 4.92 -30.14 7.73
C PHE A 778 5.83 -30.49 6.53
N HIS A 779 6.10 -29.47 5.71
CA HIS A 779 6.93 -29.60 4.50
C HIS A 779 8.33 -30.17 4.82
N GLY A 780 8.54 -31.44 4.46
CA GLY A 780 9.79 -32.19 4.70
C GLY A 780 9.57 -33.56 5.36
N PHE A 781 8.35 -33.83 5.84
CA PHE A 781 8.02 -35.02 6.61
C PHE A 781 6.83 -35.79 6.02
N GLN A 782 6.82 -37.12 6.21
CA GLN A 782 5.79 -38.05 5.79
C GLN A 782 5.01 -38.59 7.02
N LEU A 783 3.70 -38.80 6.85
CA LEU A 783 2.81 -39.23 7.92
C LEU A 783 2.84 -40.76 8.10
N GLU A 784 3.26 -41.22 9.28
CA GLU A 784 3.29 -42.61 9.73
C GLU A 784 2.24 -42.84 10.82
N GLY A 785 1.09 -43.40 10.44
CA GLY A 785 -0.02 -43.73 11.36
C GLY A 785 -1.38 -43.41 10.76
N ALA A 786 -2.38 -43.19 11.61
CA ALA A 786 -3.72 -42.80 11.17
C ALA A 786 -3.75 -41.33 10.76
N ALA A 787 -4.10 -41.05 9.50
CA ALA A 787 -4.33 -39.68 9.01
C ALA A 787 -5.62 -39.05 9.57
N GLU A 788 -6.54 -39.86 10.10
CA GLU A 788 -7.77 -39.41 10.75
C GLU A 788 -8.06 -40.20 12.03
N ALA A 789 -8.56 -39.50 13.05
CA ALA A 789 -9.08 -40.09 14.29
C ALA A 789 -10.45 -39.46 14.61
N VAL A 790 -11.44 -40.29 14.92
CA VAL A 790 -12.81 -39.85 15.24
C VAL A 790 -12.97 -39.80 16.76
N CYS A 791 -13.67 -38.79 17.29
CA CYS A 791 -14.09 -38.76 18.68
C CYS A 791 -15.26 -39.73 18.88
N GLU A 792 -15.04 -40.80 19.63
CA GLU A 792 -16.06 -41.81 19.94
C GLU A 792 -16.04 -42.12 21.45
N GLY A 793 -17.17 -41.92 22.13
CA GLY A 793 -17.32 -42.26 23.56
C GLY A 793 -16.40 -41.49 24.53
N GLY A 794 -15.87 -40.34 24.12
CA GLY A 794 -14.90 -39.57 24.92
C GLY A 794 -13.43 -39.95 24.69
N MET A 795 -13.12 -40.77 23.68
CA MET A 795 -11.75 -41.10 23.27
C MET A 795 -11.57 -40.92 21.75
N TRP A 796 -10.32 -40.72 21.34
CA TRP A 796 -9.95 -40.68 19.92
C TRP A 796 -9.78 -42.10 19.37
N SER A 797 -10.39 -42.40 18.22
CA SER A 797 -10.41 -43.74 17.61
C SER A 797 -9.05 -44.24 17.11
N ALA A 798 -8.03 -43.38 17.12
CA ALA A 798 -6.64 -43.71 16.81
C ALA A 798 -5.70 -42.78 17.59
N ASP A 799 -4.52 -43.30 17.97
CA ASP A 799 -3.42 -42.48 18.47
C ASP A 799 -2.88 -41.53 17.37
N PRO A 800 -2.26 -40.39 17.75
CA PRO A 800 -1.64 -39.49 16.79
C PRO A 800 -0.56 -40.18 15.96
N PRO A 801 -0.48 -39.93 14.64
CA PRO A 801 0.59 -40.42 13.79
C PRO A 801 1.90 -39.68 14.10
N ARG A 802 3.00 -40.18 13.53
CA ARG A 802 4.31 -39.52 13.55
C ARG A 802 4.59 -38.86 12.21
N CYS A 803 5.39 -37.80 12.21
CA CYS A 803 5.91 -37.20 10.98
C CYS A 803 7.42 -37.50 10.86
N SER A 804 7.77 -38.47 10.02
CA SER A 804 9.15 -38.92 9.78
C SER A 804 9.79 -38.22 8.58
N GLU A 805 11.11 -38.06 8.54
CA GLU A 805 11.79 -37.39 7.43
C GLU A 805 11.74 -38.21 6.13
N THR A 806 11.45 -37.56 5.00
CA THR A 806 11.32 -38.22 3.69
C THR A 806 12.67 -38.75 3.19
N ARG A 807 12.97 -40.02 3.49
CA ARG A 807 14.24 -40.69 3.14
C ARG A 807 14.49 -40.77 1.63
N LEU A 808 15.39 -39.92 1.12
CA LEU A 808 16.21 -40.23 -0.05
C LEU A 808 17.51 -40.91 0.42
N VAL A 809 17.59 -42.22 0.20
CA VAL A 809 18.68 -43.15 0.57
C VAL A 809 18.83 -43.36 2.08
N ALA A 810 18.96 -44.63 2.48
CA ALA A 810 19.18 -45.05 3.87
C ALA A 810 20.50 -45.80 4.02
N LEU A 811 21.15 -45.68 5.18
CA LEU A 811 22.09 -46.65 5.76
C LEU A 811 22.08 -46.50 7.30
N ASN A 812 22.75 -47.41 8.02
CA ASN A 812 22.30 -47.84 9.36
C ASN A 812 23.09 -47.31 10.58
N ALA A 813 22.34 -47.09 11.68
CA ALA A 813 22.73 -47.18 13.11
C ALA A 813 23.72 -46.10 13.67
N ALA A 814 23.80 -45.84 14.98
CA ALA A 814 23.26 -46.58 16.15
C ALA A 814 22.88 -45.70 17.38
N ASP A 815 22.01 -46.27 18.22
CA ASP A 815 21.79 -46.11 19.69
C ASP A 815 21.77 -44.70 20.38
N PRO A 816 20.60 -44.25 20.88
CA PRO A 816 20.44 -43.04 21.70
C PRO A 816 20.35 -43.30 23.24
N GLN A 817 21.35 -43.92 23.88
CA GLN A 817 21.43 -44.04 25.35
C GLN A 817 22.44 -43.07 26.01
N LYS A 818 22.17 -41.76 25.95
CA LYS A 818 22.74 -40.72 26.85
C LYS A 818 22.12 -39.33 26.61
N LEU A 819 21.07 -38.97 27.36
CA LEU A 819 20.72 -37.59 27.79
C LEU A 819 19.41 -37.53 28.61
N VAL A 820 19.22 -38.47 29.55
CA VAL A 820 18.17 -38.38 30.59
C VAL A 820 18.83 -38.24 31.95
N GLN A 821 19.40 -37.05 32.19
CA GLN A 821 19.56 -36.39 33.49
C GLN A 821 19.94 -34.93 33.22
N ILE A 822 19.82 -34.04 34.21
CA ILE A 822 20.01 -32.58 34.07
C ILE A 822 18.89 -31.90 33.23
N LEU A 823 17.68 -32.42 33.34
CA LEU A 823 16.52 -31.57 33.62
C LEU A 823 16.07 -31.86 35.05
N LEU A 824 16.42 -30.97 35.97
CA LEU A 824 15.82 -30.77 37.30
C LEU A 824 16.60 -29.64 37.99
N ASP A 825 16.07 -28.42 37.93
CA ASP A 825 15.71 -27.64 39.12
C ASP A 825 14.92 -26.38 38.70
N VAL A 826 14.14 -25.82 39.62
CA VAL A 826 13.01 -24.93 39.34
C VAL A 826 12.95 -23.77 40.35
N GLN A 827 12.83 -22.53 39.85
CA GLN A 827 12.73 -21.26 40.62
C GLN A 827 14.02 -20.92 41.43
N THR A 828 14.38 -19.67 41.74
CA THR A 828 13.59 -18.49 42.15
C THR A 828 14.21 -17.12 41.75
N ASP A 829 13.34 -16.09 41.75
CA ASP A 829 13.50 -14.69 42.22
C ASP A 829 14.55 -13.65 41.71
N SER A 830 13.98 -12.51 41.26
CA SER A 830 14.29 -11.08 41.50
C SER A 830 15.70 -10.44 41.55
N GLU A 831 15.79 -9.29 40.86
CA GLU A 831 16.42 -8.00 41.27
C GLU A 831 17.96 -7.73 41.27
N THR A 832 18.38 -6.93 40.26
CA THR A 832 19.25 -5.72 40.30
C THR A 832 20.73 -5.68 40.79
N LEU A 833 21.60 -5.26 39.85
CA LEU A 833 22.65 -4.20 39.94
C LEU A 833 24.03 -4.38 40.66
N SER A 834 25.10 -4.37 39.82
CA SER A 834 26.30 -3.47 39.87
C SER A 834 27.67 -3.83 40.54
N VAL A 835 28.69 -4.03 39.68
CA VAL A 835 30.09 -3.48 39.62
C VAL A 835 31.06 -3.37 40.85
N GLY A 836 32.19 -4.12 40.79
CA GLY A 836 33.58 -3.68 41.12
C GLY A 836 34.09 -3.65 42.59
N PRO A 837 35.37 -3.28 42.89
CA PRO A 837 36.62 -3.40 42.07
C PRO A 837 38.01 -3.50 42.81
N ALA A 838 39.09 -3.74 42.03
CA ALA A 838 40.46 -3.15 42.09
C ALA A 838 41.57 -3.51 43.15
N GLU A 839 42.78 -2.99 42.82
CA GLU A 839 44.09 -2.95 43.55
C GLU A 839 45.04 -4.18 43.44
N THR A 840 46.38 -4.02 43.39
CA THR A 840 47.21 -2.87 43.87
C THR A 840 48.09 -2.18 42.79
N LYS A 841 49.43 -2.27 42.87
CA LYS A 841 50.48 -1.54 42.09
C LYS A 841 51.68 -2.49 41.84
N ASN A 842 52.66 -2.31 40.94
CA ASN A 842 53.44 -1.18 40.36
C ASN A 842 53.95 -1.65 38.96
N ARG A 843 54.70 -0.98 38.06
CA ARG A 843 55.21 0.36 37.62
C ARG A 843 55.93 0.03 36.28
N LEU A 844 56.22 0.87 35.27
CA LEU A 844 56.07 2.27 34.82
C LEU A 844 56.25 2.19 33.27
N SER A 845 55.85 3.10 32.37
CA SER A 845 55.29 4.47 32.40
C SER A 845 54.46 4.68 31.09
N PHE A 846 53.88 5.83 30.71
CA PHE A 846 53.86 7.18 31.30
C PHE A 846 52.44 7.78 31.19
N ARG A 847 51.68 7.77 32.30
CA ARG A 847 50.46 8.56 32.59
C ARG A 847 49.21 8.39 31.68
N LYS A 848 47.99 8.22 32.20
CA LYS A 848 47.50 7.92 33.57
C LYS A 848 46.02 7.51 33.47
N ALA A 849 45.51 6.57 34.27
CA ALA A 849 44.12 6.08 34.16
C ALA A 849 43.49 5.68 35.52
N ARG A 850 42.15 5.66 35.55
CA ARG A 850 41.19 5.09 36.53
C ARG A 850 41.29 5.46 38.02
N HIS A 851 40.11 5.50 38.67
CA HIS A 851 39.88 4.95 40.02
C HIS A 851 38.39 4.65 40.24
N GLU A 852 38.09 3.74 41.18
CA GLU A 852 36.77 3.34 41.67
C GLU A 852 36.87 3.14 43.20
N ALA A 853 35.79 3.29 43.96
CA ALA A 853 35.71 2.91 45.38
C ALA A 853 34.24 2.78 45.85
N PHE A 854 33.96 1.92 46.85
CA PHE A 854 32.62 1.62 47.36
C PHE A 854 32.68 1.33 48.87
N CYS A 855 31.92 2.04 49.73
CA CYS A 855 31.68 1.61 51.12
C CYS A 855 30.60 2.40 51.89
N ARG A 856 29.72 1.63 52.56
CA ARG A 856 28.99 1.88 53.83
C ARG A 856 28.03 3.09 53.96
N THR A 857 26.77 2.75 54.22
CA THR A 857 25.79 3.53 55.00
C THR A 857 26.12 3.54 56.49
N ALA A 858 25.86 4.66 57.19
CA ALA A 858 25.52 4.73 58.61
C ALA A 858 24.95 6.10 59.03
N GLU A 859 24.06 6.05 60.03
CA GLU A 859 23.72 7.06 61.05
C GLU A 859 23.02 8.40 60.75
N LEU A 860 22.00 8.60 61.60
CA LEU A 860 21.00 9.66 61.68
C LEU A 860 21.51 10.94 62.37
N ASN A 861 20.74 12.03 62.15
CA ASN A 861 20.39 13.10 63.11
C ASN A 861 21.47 13.79 63.98
N ARG A 862 21.58 15.11 63.76
CA ARG A 862 21.44 16.13 64.81
C ARG A 862 20.62 17.31 64.21
N ASP A 863 19.51 17.68 64.83
CA ASP A 863 19.33 18.86 65.71
C ASP A 863 19.39 20.22 64.97
N LEU A 864 18.53 21.22 65.21
CA LEU A 864 17.21 21.32 65.89
C LEU A 864 16.66 22.76 65.64
N LEU A 865 15.46 23.10 66.15
CA LEU A 865 14.85 24.45 66.28
C LEU A 865 14.36 25.12 64.96
N ARG A 866 13.17 25.78 64.90
CA ARG A 866 12.01 25.90 65.83
C ARG A 866 10.78 26.54 65.12
N SER A 867 9.56 26.23 65.59
CA SER A 867 8.34 27.09 65.74
C SER A 867 7.86 28.06 64.63
N GLU A 868 6.57 28.41 64.44
CA GLU A 868 5.22 28.01 64.93
C GLU A 868 4.18 28.69 63.99
N VAL A 869 3.08 28.06 63.51
CA VAL A 869 1.75 27.78 64.15
C VAL A 869 0.73 28.96 64.11
N LEU A 870 -0.23 28.83 63.18
CA LEU A 870 -1.68 29.10 63.25
C LEU A 870 -2.32 30.53 63.37
N LEU A 871 -3.42 30.64 62.58
CA LEU A 871 -4.78 31.16 62.91
C LEU A 871 -5.25 32.62 62.62
N MET A 872 -6.55 32.65 62.28
CA MET A 872 -7.58 33.70 62.43
C MET A 872 -7.67 34.91 61.45
N ALA A 873 -8.78 34.91 60.70
CA ALA A 873 -9.56 36.08 60.26
C ALA A 873 -10.39 36.65 61.47
N PRO A 874 -11.14 37.78 61.40
CA PRO A 874 -11.72 38.47 60.23
C PRO A 874 -11.70 40.03 60.26
N GLY A 875 -12.37 40.71 59.31
CA GLY A 875 -12.79 42.12 59.51
C GLY A 875 -13.10 43.02 58.30
N GLN A 876 -14.35 42.97 57.80
CA GLN A 876 -15.15 44.08 57.21
C GLN A 876 -14.63 45.05 56.10
N ASN A 877 -15.46 45.16 55.04
CA ASN A 877 -15.95 46.39 54.36
C ASN A 877 -14.94 47.31 53.59
N ASN A 878 -15.28 47.95 52.46
CA ASN A 878 -16.55 48.03 51.70
C ASN A 878 -16.31 48.45 50.22
N GLN A 879 -17.10 47.92 49.27
CA GLN A 879 -17.51 48.55 47.97
C GLN A 879 -16.41 49.00 46.95
N ASN A 880 -16.56 48.94 45.62
CA ASN A 880 -17.64 48.66 44.65
C ASN A 880 -17.04 48.01 43.37
N GLY A 881 -17.84 47.61 42.36
CA GLY A 881 -17.34 47.76 40.96
C GLY A 881 -17.54 46.69 39.86
N THR A 882 -18.34 45.63 40.01
CA THR A 882 -18.97 44.84 38.90
C THR A 882 -18.12 44.04 37.87
N SER A 883 -18.71 42.91 37.43
CA SER A 883 -18.45 42.10 36.20
C SER A 883 -17.17 41.23 36.10
N ASN A 884 -17.34 39.94 36.39
CA ASN A 884 -16.46 38.83 35.98
C ASN A 884 -16.95 38.18 34.68
N ALA A 885 -16.03 37.72 33.82
CA ALA A 885 -16.18 36.50 33.01
C ALA A 885 -14.83 36.07 32.42
N SER A 886 -14.34 34.86 32.75
CA SER A 886 -13.05 34.35 32.26
C SER A 886 -13.10 32.87 31.85
N ILE A 887 -12.86 32.64 30.55
CA ILE A 887 -12.08 31.52 29.96
C ILE A 887 -12.51 30.08 30.30
N VAL A 888 -13.21 29.43 29.35
CA VAL A 888 -13.12 27.98 29.05
C VAL A 888 -13.22 27.79 27.52
N PRO A 889 -12.37 26.98 26.86
CA PRO A 889 -12.44 26.76 25.41
C PRO A 889 -13.52 25.73 24.99
N PRO A 890 -14.04 25.78 23.74
CA PRO A 890 -15.20 25.00 23.33
C PRO A 890 -14.86 23.59 22.81
N THR A 891 -15.48 22.57 23.41
CA THR A 891 -15.65 21.24 22.81
C THR A 891 -17.04 21.13 22.17
N PHE A 892 -17.12 20.87 20.86
CA PHE A 892 -18.39 20.53 20.19
C PHE A 892 -18.45 19.05 19.82
N CYS A 893 -19.45 18.35 20.34
CA CYS A 893 -19.83 16.99 19.96
C CYS A 893 -21.35 16.85 20.10
N ASN A 894 -22.08 17.03 19.00
CA ASN A 894 -23.53 16.86 19.01
C ASN A 894 -23.91 15.38 19.17
N LYS A 895 -24.55 15.03 20.30
CA LYS A 895 -25.33 13.79 20.42
C LYS A 895 -26.79 14.05 20.08
N ALA A 896 -27.42 13.06 19.45
CA ALA A 896 -28.86 13.09 19.19
C ALA A 896 -29.67 13.02 20.50
N ALA A 897 -30.87 13.58 20.48
CA ALA A 897 -31.75 13.64 21.64
C ALA A 897 -32.41 12.29 21.97
N THR A 898 -32.59 12.02 23.26
CA THR A 898 -33.40 10.93 23.82
C THR A 898 -34.71 11.49 24.42
N PRO A 899 -35.82 10.73 24.43
CA PRO A 899 -37.12 11.19 24.91
C PRO A 899 -37.33 11.01 26.43
N GLN A 900 -38.33 11.70 26.97
CA GLN A 900 -38.97 11.47 28.28
C GLN A 900 -40.51 11.62 28.08
N HIS A 901 -41.33 10.62 28.48
CA HIS A 901 -42.04 10.49 29.78
C HIS A 901 -43.12 11.59 30.01
N ASP A 902 -44.34 11.33 30.49
CA ASP A 902 -44.90 10.10 31.10
C ASP A 902 -46.46 9.99 31.04
N ALA A 903 -47.00 8.78 31.29
CA ALA A 903 -48.31 8.42 31.92
C ALA A 903 -49.67 9.13 31.55
N ALA A 904 -50.88 8.54 31.65
CA ALA A 904 -51.38 7.17 31.96
C ALA A 904 -52.90 7.01 31.61
N THR A 905 -53.42 5.76 31.57
CA THR A 905 -54.87 5.35 31.61
C THR A 905 -55.76 5.73 30.39
N THR A 906 -56.88 5.07 30.01
CA THR A 906 -57.71 3.98 30.59
C THR A 906 -58.50 3.18 29.51
N MET A 907 -58.95 1.95 29.84
CA MET A 907 -60.16 1.21 29.37
C MET A 907 -60.56 1.02 27.87
N LEU A 908 -60.81 -0.27 27.53
CA LEU A 908 -61.94 -0.88 26.77
C LEU A 908 -62.67 -0.13 25.62
N GLY A 909 -62.90 -0.80 24.48
CA GLY A 909 -63.93 -0.40 23.49
C GLY A 909 -64.05 -1.26 22.21
N SER A 910 -65.05 -2.14 22.13
CA SER A 910 -65.34 -3.00 20.95
C SER A 910 -66.32 -2.39 19.93
N ARG A 911 -66.20 -2.74 18.63
CA ARG A 911 -67.23 -3.33 17.69
C ARG A 911 -66.84 -3.08 16.21
N SER A 912 -66.79 -4.07 15.31
CA SER A 912 -67.89 -4.64 14.46
C SER A 912 -68.70 -3.57 13.67
N SER A 913 -69.07 -3.70 12.39
CA SER A 913 -69.20 -4.85 11.46
C SER A 913 -69.40 -4.42 9.98
N CYS A 914 -69.31 -5.38 9.02
CA CYS A 914 -69.95 -5.58 7.68
C CYS A 914 -70.70 -4.40 6.94
N ILE A 915 -70.89 -4.35 5.60
CA ILE A 915 -71.34 -5.33 4.57
C ILE A 915 -70.82 -4.94 3.14
N SER A 916 -70.91 -5.83 2.13
CA SER A 916 -70.59 -5.66 0.67
C SER A 916 -71.84 -5.19 -0.15
N PRO A 917 -72.03 -5.36 -1.50
CA PRO A 917 -71.21 -5.80 -2.66
C PRO A 917 -71.13 -4.68 -3.77
N GLU A 918 -70.66 -4.82 -5.04
CA GLU A 918 -71.06 -5.69 -6.19
C GLU A 918 -69.94 -5.92 -7.26
N ARG A 919 -70.31 -6.36 -8.48
CA ARG A 919 -69.52 -6.99 -9.58
C ARG A 919 -69.77 -6.24 -10.93
N PRO A 920 -69.15 -6.56 -12.12
CA PRO A 920 -68.71 -7.89 -12.61
C PRO A 920 -67.39 -7.97 -13.44
N THR A 921 -67.23 -9.12 -14.10
CA THR A 921 -66.06 -9.74 -14.81
C THR A 921 -66.16 -9.58 -16.37
N PRO A 922 -65.41 -10.24 -17.31
CA PRO A 922 -64.48 -11.41 -17.20
C PRO A 922 -63.28 -11.62 -18.19
N ARG A 923 -62.36 -12.56 -17.83
CA ARG A 923 -61.61 -13.53 -18.71
C ARG A 923 -60.60 -12.98 -19.77
N LEU A 924 -59.62 -13.72 -20.32
CA LEU A 924 -59.18 -15.15 -20.24
C LEU A 924 -57.63 -15.30 -20.46
N SER A 925 -57.10 -16.51 -20.26
CA SER A 925 -55.70 -17.02 -20.36
C SER A 925 -55.18 -17.25 -21.82
N LEU A 926 -53.97 -17.74 -22.18
CA LEU A 926 -53.14 -18.89 -21.70
C LEU A 926 -51.69 -18.93 -22.32
N THR A 927 -50.67 -19.39 -21.57
CA THR A 927 -49.39 -20.10 -21.94
C THR A 927 -48.60 -19.89 -23.27
N ARG A 928 -47.24 -19.79 -23.23
CA ARG A 928 -46.18 -20.87 -23.41
C ARG A 928 -44.79 -20.32 -23.86
N LEU A 929 -43.76 -21.18 -23.82
CA LEU A 929 -42.31 -21.00 -24.13
C LEU A 929 -41.94 -21.77 -25.44
N PRO A 930 -40.65 -22.04 -25.84
CA PRO A 930 -39.32 -21.36 -25.77
C PRO A 930 -38.61 -21.26 -27.17
N PHE A 931 -37.25 -21.28 -27.24
CA PHE A 931 -36.32 -21.43 -28.42
C PHE A 931 -36.11 -20.18 -29.34
N GLU A 932 -34.95 -19.92 -29.97
CA GLU A 932 -33.52 -20.30 -29.70
C GLU A 932 -32.53 -19.35 -30.46
N SER A 933 -31.27 -19.75 -30.60
CA SER A 933 -30.11 -19.03 -31.16
C SER A 933 -30.12 -18.76 -32.68
N LEU A 934 -29.34 -17.77 -33.15
CA LEU A 934 -28.23 -17.96 -34.12
C LEU A 934 -27.48 -16.66 -34.52
N CYS A 935 -26.23 -16.82 -34.94
CA CYS A 935 -25.44 -15.88 -35.78
C CYS A 935 -25.34 -16.48 -37.22
N PRO A 936 -24.70 -15.87 -38.25
CA PRO A 936 -23.82 -14.70 -38.27
C PRO A 936 -24.06 -13.77 -39.52
N ALA A 937 -22.99 -13.11 -39.97
CA ALA A 937 -22.65 -12.74 -41.37
C ALA A 937 -22.54 -11.24 -41.73
N GLU A 938 -21.61 -11.02 -42.67
CA GLU A 938 -20.94 -9.80 -43.14
C GLU A 938 -21.79 -8.88 -44.04
N LEU A 939 -21.33 -7.61 -44.16
CA LEU A 939 -21.32 -6.70 -45.33
C LEU A 939 -20.67 -5.39 -44.84
N GLN A 940 -19.52 -4.90 -45.32
CA GLN A 940 -19.17 -4.33 -46.64
C GLN A 940 -20.07 -3.19 -47.14
N GLY A 941 -19.43 -2.09 -47.59
CA GLY A 941 -20.03 -0.85 -48.08
C GLY A 941 -19.90 0.30 -47.06
N SER A 942 -18.95 1.23 -47.14
CA SER A 942 -18.61 2.24 -48.18
C SER A 942 -19.36 3.57 -48.01
N ASP A 943 -18.59 4.66 -47.89
CA ASP A 943 -18.93 6.09 -48.03
C ASP A 943 -20.40 6.56 -47.96
N THR A 944 -20.65 7.53 -47.07
CA THR A 944 -21.20 8.82 -47.53
C THR A 944 -20.80 9.98 -46.63
N THR A 945 -20.61 11.15 -47.24
CA THR A 945 -20.11 12.36 -46.58
C THR A 945 -21.21 13.30 -46.07
N ARG A 946 -20.80 14.22 -45.17
CA ARG A 946 -21.31 15.59 -44.94
C ARG A 946 -22.55 15.85 -44.05
N LEU A 947 -22.30 16.78 -43.11
CA LEU A 947 -23.15 17.92 -42.72
C LEU A 947 -24.48 17.64 -42.00
N LYS A 948 -24.42 17.61 -40.66
CA LYS A 948 -24.61 18.86 -39.88
C LYS A 948 -23.95 18.78 -38.50
#